data_AF-A0A3M2GN74-F1
#
_entry.id   AF-A0A3M2GN74-F1
#
_cell.length_a   1.000
_cell.length_b   1.000
_cell.length_c   1.000
_cell.angle_alpha   90.00
_cell.angle_beta   90.00
_cell.angle_gamma   90.00
#
_symmetry.space_group_name_H-M   'P 1'
#
loop_
_entity.id
_entity.type
_entity.pdbx_description
1 polymer ?
#
loop_
_entity_poly.entity_id
_entity_poly.type
_entity_poly.pdbx_seq_one_letter_code
_entity_poly.pdbx_strand_id
1 'polypeptide(L)'
;MCTDALTGRKRRFQVSGTFAFEKAIARIYGPTGEVVGAGFLAAPTILLTCRHVIGEETQVTLDFPHTTGADKCTARVLHSDPEQDIAVLQVETPPPGAKPVRLVTSRETWGHPFRAFGFPAGHPGGVWAKGELRAPIGDNGWLQIEDVGQTGYFVRPGFSGGPVWDEEVGGVVGMVVATDRTPEVRAAFCLPATQLIQVWPDLKAQAIPPNPYRGLLAFREQDAPFFFGREHFSRRLLAEVERHPLTAVIGPSGSGKSSVVLAGLLPRLRPRPEWAITTARPGREPFAELARTLLPLLEPKMSETDRLREVPKLAAALRSGEIPLHRATRRILEQQGKVYLLVVVDQFEELYTLCEGRDTRQAFLDCWLETAVEGNASLRLVLTLRADFLGQALSYRPFADRLDGRTVLLGPMNRKELETAVVRPAETQQVTFEEGLVNRILNDVGGEPGNLPLLEFALTQLWERQEQGVLTHRAYDAVGGVAGALTRHADEVYEHLSEEEQARARKVLIQLVQPGEGTEDTRRQATRKELGEARWALAQKLADARLVVTGRGADGQEFAEVGHEALIRRWKRLREWMEEDREFRLWQEQMRSLCRQWEESRRDDDTLPRGTLLARAREWLERRGDEVEKPLHKFIRAGEKRAEAERRAQERLRRRIIRGLTLGLMLALVLALLAAWQWWQAKEQRNMALARQLAAQALYMSRTPRSNTEALIAPLLAMEALRHAPSLEAYDVLQKPLFRWPPFHAIIRHNAPVEEVVFSPDGRYLATRSDDNTVALVSVSGGEEVARIRHEGPVREVVFSPDGGYLATRSKDGTAALVSVSGGEEVARIRHEGEVREVVFSPDGRYLATRSRDNTAALVAVSGGEEVARIRHGGPVLDVVFSPDGRYLATGSDDGTAALVSVSGGEEVARIRHGDDVEEVVFSPDGRYLATGSRDGTAALVAVSGGEEVARIRHGGPVWEVVFSPDGRYLVTASGTEVFLFPLNREELFARVCPRLLRNLTPEEWKRYIGPDIPYCPTCPNLPAPEKE
;
A
#
# COMPACT_ATOMS: atom_id res chain seq x y z
N MET A 1 -12.19 41.14 45.84
CA MET A 1 -12.53 42.58 45.80
C MET A 1 -12.96 42.89 44.37
N CYS A 2 -14.27 42.98 44.19
CA CYS A 2 -14.93 43.43 42.96
C CYS A 2 -14.97 44.96 42.91
N THR A 3 -15.36 45.48 41.74
CA THR A 3 -15.65 46.88 41.35
C THR A 3 -14.44 47.72 40.94
N ASP A 4 -14.12 47.68 39.63
CA ASP A 4 -13.91 48.88 38.80
C ASP A 4 -13.50 48.49 37.36
N ALA A 5 -14.44 48.64 36.42
CA ALA A 5 -14.20 49.01 35.01
C ALA A 5 -15.51 48.92 34.18
N LEU A 6 -16.59 49.53 34.68
CA LEU A 6 -17.74 49.94 33.89
C LEU A 6 -17.54 51.42 33.52
N THR A 7 -16.66 51.70 32.57
CA THR A 7 -16.70 52.97 31.82
C THR A 7 -16.28 52.68 30.39
N GLY A 8 -17.26 52.57 29.51
CA GLY A 8 -17.06 52.52 28.07
C GLY A 8 -16.40 53.82 27.59
N ARG A 9 -15.08 53.79 27.41
CA ARG A 9 -14.41 54.70 26.48
C ARG A 9 -14.26 53.97 25.16
N LYS A 10 -15.14 54.26 24.20
CA LYS A 10 -14.91 54.03 22.78
C LYS A 10 -13.53 54.61 22.43
N ARG A 11 -12.50 53.76 22.35
CA ARG A 11 -11.25 54.14 21.67
C ARG A 11 -11.60 54.26 20.19
N ARG A 12 -11.82 55.49 19.73
CA ARG A 12 -11.82 55.83 18.30
C ARG A 12 -10.54 55.28 17.69
N PHE A 13 -10.64 54.21 16.92
CA PHE A 13 -9.63 53.84 15.92
C PHE A 13 -9.70 54.91 14.83
N GLN A 14 -8.88 55.95 14.96
CA GLN A 14 -8.74 56.99 13.96
C GLN A 14 -7.31 56.94 13.41
N VAL A 15 -7.21 57.06 12.08
CA VAL A 15 -6.03 57.50 11.29
C VAL A 15 -5.03 56.45 10.73
N SER A 16 -5.48 55.28 10.25
CA SER A 16 -4.65 54.47 9.32
C SER A 16 -5.32 54.13 7.98
N GLY A 17 -6.65 53.96 7.94
CA GLY A 17 -7.37 53.60 6.71
C GLY A 17 -7.53 54.76 5.70
N THR A 18 -7.58 56.00 6.16
CA THR A 18 -7.86 57.19 5.32
C THR A 18 -6.78 57.48 4.29
N PHE A 19 -5.50 57.22 4.61
CA PHE A 19 -4.38 57.43 3.67
C PHE A 19 -4.29 56.35 2.58
N ALA A 20 -4.88 55.17 2.79
CA ALA A 20 -4.95 54.13 1.77
C ALA A 20 -6.09 54.40 0.77
N PHE A 21 -7.19 55.01 1.23
CA PHE A 21 -8.33 55.37 0.41
C PHE A 21 -7.99 56.39 -0.68
N GLU A 22 -7.26 57.46 -0.37
CA GLU A 22 -6.90 58.51 -1.36
C GLU A 22 -6.01 57.97 -2.48
N LYS A 23 -5.16 56.98 -2.17
CA LYS A 23 -4.25 56.34 -3.13
C LYS A 23 -4.95 55.41 -4.11
N ALA A 24 -6.23 55.09 -3.88
CA ALA A 24 -7.04 54.28 -4.78
C ALA A 24 -7.76 55.11 -5.84
N ILE A 25 -7.88 56.43 -5.62
CA ILE A 25 -8.71 57.30 -6.44
C ILE A 25 -7.97 57.68 -7.72
N ALA A 26 -8.66 57.52 -8.83
CA ALA A 26 -8.24 57.95 -10.14
C ALA A 26 -9.06 59.13 -10.62
N ARG A 27 -8.41 60.02 -11.36
CA ARG A 27 -9.04 61.13 -12.07
C ARG A 27 -9.08 60.77 -13.55
N ILE A 28 -10.26 60.87 -14.15
CA ILE A 28 -10.52 60.41 -15.51
C ILE A 28 -10.60 61.61 -16.46
N TYR A 29 -9.92 61.50 -17.60
CA TYR A 29 -9.84 62.53 -18.62
C TYR A 29 -10.68 62.18 -19.86
N GLY A 30 -11.40 63.16 -20.38
CA GLY A 30 -12.10 63.08 -21.65
C GLY A 30 -11.16 63.21 -22.86
N PRO A 31 -11.66 63.03 -24.09
CA PRO A 31 -10.87 63.12 -25.32
C PRO A 31 -10.19 64.47 -25.51
N THR A 32 -10.80 65.54 -25.01
CA THR A 32 -10.29 66.93 -25.08
C THR A 32 -9.37 67.30 -23.91
N GLY A 33 -9.10 66.37 -22.99
CA GLY A 33 -8.11 66.51 -21.91
C GLY A 33 -8.61 67.16 -20.62
N GLU A 34 -9.90 67.51 -20.54
CA GLU A 34 -10.62 67.92 -19.34
C GLU A 34 -10.91 66.74 -18.41
N VAL A 35 -11.13 67.04 -17.13
CA VAL A 35 -11.54 66.03 -16.14
C VAL A 35 -13.04 65.79 -16.26
N VAL A 36 -13.43 64.58 -16.63
CA VAL A 36 -14.83 64.19 -16.88
C VAL A 36 -15.46 63.46 -15.68
N GLY A 37 -14.64 62.91 -14.78
CA GLY A 37 -15.13 62.27 -13.57
C GLY A 37 -14.03 61.64 -12.73
N ALA A 38 -14.46 60.84 -11.76
CA ALA A 38 -13.60 60.09 -10.87
C ALA A 38 -13.72 58.59 -11.15
N GLY A 39 -12.74 57.83 -10.69
CA GLY A 39 -12.79 56.38 -10.59
C GLY A 39 -12.00 55.93 -9.37
N PHE A 40 -12.05 54.64 -9.07
CA PHE A 40 -11.22 54.07 -8.01
C PHE A 40 -10.80 52.64 -8.28
N LEU A 41 -9.60 52.27 -7.81
CA LEU A 41 -9.12 50.90 -7.85
C LEU A 41 -9.91 50.03 -6.87
N ALA A 42 -10.71 49.11 -7.40
CA ALA A 42 -11.43 48.10 -6.63
C ALA A 42 -10.62 46.79 -6.51
N ALA A 43 -9.67 46.55 -7.42
CA ALA A 43 -8.68 45.48 -7.33
C ALA A 43 -7.31 45.99 -7.85
N PRO A 44 -6.20 45.23 -7.72
CA PRO A 44 -4.86 45.72 -8.07
C PRO A 44 -4.75 46.38 -9.44
N THR A 45 -5.46 45.88 -10.45
CA THR A 45 -5.48 46.43 -11.82
C THR A 45 -6.88 46.79 -12.32
N ILE A 46 -7.91 46.67 -11.47
CA ILE A 46 -9.32 46.89 -11.86
C ILE A 46 -9.81 48.18 -11.24
N LEU A 47 -10.29 49.08 -12.10
CA LEU A 47 -10.81 50.39 -11.73
C LEU A 47 -12.28 50.50 -12.10
N LEU A 48 -13.09 51.03 -11.18
CA LEU A 48 -14.52 51.27 -11.38
C LEU A 48 -14.79 52.75 -11.63
N THR A 49 -15.73 53.04 -12.51
CA THR A 49 -16.29 54.38 -12.74
C THR A 49 -17.71 54.27 -13.33
N CYS A 50 -18.40 55.39 -13.52
CA CYS A 50 -19.70 55.41 -14.21
C CYS A 50 -19.50 55.28 -15.73
N ARG A 51 -20.44 54.62 -16.41
CA ARG A 51 -20.40 54.54 -17.88
C ARG A 51 -20.45 55.92 -18.52
N HIS A 52 -21.31 56.81 -18.05
CA HIS A 52 -21.41 58.16 -18.61
C HIS A 52 -20.13 59.00 -18.47
N VAL A 53 -19.21 58.64 -17.56
CA VAL A 53 -17.92 59.31 -17.40
C VAL A 53 -16.96 58.94 -18.54
N ILE A 54 -17.06 57.71 -19.07
CA ILE A 54 -16.20 57.22 -20.15
C ILE A 54 -16.85 57.34 -21.55
N GLY A 55 -18.18 57.46 -21.62
CA GLY A 55 -18.92 57.51 -22.89
C GLY A 55 -18.89 56.17 -23.65
N GLU A 56 -18.62 56.22 -24.95
CA GLU A 56 -18.47 55.03 -25.83
C GLU A 56 -16.99 54.69 -26.14
N GLU A 57 -16.05 55.29 -25.41
CA GLU A 57 -14.62 55.08 -25.61
C GLU A 57 -14.19 53.65 -25.25
N THR A 58 -13.26 53.07 -26.00
CA THR A 58 -12.69 51.74 -25.69
C THR A 58 -11.46 51.80 -24.78
N GLN A 59 -10.86 52.99 -24.66
CA GLN A 59 -9.67 53.24 -23.84
C GLN A 59 -9.75 54.65 -23.27
N VAL A 60 -9.38 54.80 -22.00
CA VAL A 60 -9.54 56.04 -21.25
C VAL A 60 -8.22 56.47 -20.64
N THR A 61 -7.95 57.77 -20.62
CA THR A 61 -6.75 58.32 -19.97
C THR A 61 -7.08 58.71 -18.53
N LEU A 62 -6.23 58.29 -17.57
CA LEU A 62 -6.42 58.59 -16.15
C LEU A 62 -5.10 58.80 -15.41
N ASP A 63 -5.13 59.42 -14.24
CA ASP A 63 -4.00 59.48 -13.31
C ASP A 63 -4.43 59.27 -11.85
N PHE A 64 -3.44 59.03 -10.98
CA PHE A 64 -3.63 58.81 -9.54
C PHE A 64 -2.99 59.96 -8.74
N PRO A 65 -3.70 61.08 -8.50
CA PRO A 65 -3.12 62.33 -8.01
C PRO A 65 -2.50 62.24 -6.61
N HIS A 66 -2.80 61.19 -5.83
CA HIS A 66 -2.28 60.97 -4.47
C HIS A 66 -1.17 59.90 -4.39
N THR A 67 -0.58 59.53 -5.52
CA THR A 67 0.50 58.53 -5.60
C THR A 67 1.81 59.15 -6.10
N THR A 68 2.94 58.49 -5.80
CA THR A 68 4.27 58.91 -6.26
C THR A 68 4.49 58.44 -7.69
N GLY A 69 4.51 59.38 -8.65
CA GLY A 69 4.58 59.08 -10.10
C GLY A 69 3.23 59.24 -10.80
N ALA A 70 2.56 60.39 -10.62
CA ALA A 70 1.23 60.70 -11.14
C ALA A 70 1.20 61.02 -12.65
N ASP A 71 1.95 60.28 -13.46
CA ASP A 71 1.88 60.40 -14.91
C ASP A 71 0.55 59.82 -15.41
N LYS A 72 0.03 60.39 -16.50
CA LYS A 72 -1.17 59.88 -17.16
C LYS A 72 -0.90 58.47 -17.67
N CYS A 73 -1.75 57.52 -17.26
CA CYS A 73 -1.75 56.15 -17.74
C CYS A 73 -3.05 55.88 -18.52
N THR A 74 -3.05 54.83 -19.33
CA THR A 74 -4.25 54.42 -20.08
C THR A 74 -4.87 53.21 -19.42
N ALA A 75 -6.20 53.16 -19.44
CA ALA A 75 -6.97 52.02 -18.98
C ALA A 75 -7.90 51.54 -20.08
N ARG A 76 -7.96 50.23 -20.28
CA ARG A 76 -8.82 49.59 -21.27
C ARG A 76 -10.19 49.32 -20.66
N VAL A 77 -11.27 49.59 -21.39
CA VAL A 77 -12.61 49.20 -20.96
C VAL A 77 -12.76 47.68 -21.10
N LEU A 78 -12.98 46.98 -19.98
CA LEU A 78 -13.27 45.55 -19.97
C LEU A 78 -14.78 45.28 -20.09
N HIS A 79 -15.59 46.12 -19.44
CA HIS A 79 -17.03 45.99 -19.40
C HIS A 79 -17.68 47.35 -19.23
N SER A 80 -18.84 47.54 -19.86
CA SER A 80 -19.63 48.77 -19.78
C SER A 80 -21.11 48.39 -19.83
N ASP A 81 -21.83 48.65 -18.74
CA ASP A 81 -23.26 48.35 -18.57
C ASP A 81 -24.08 49.63 -18.75
N PRO A 82 -24.90 49.75 -19.81
CA PRO A 82 -25.73 50.93 -20.05
C PRO A 82 -26.96 51.00 -19.15
N GLU A 83 -27.45 49.88 -18.63
CA GLU A 83 -28.64 49.85 -17.78
C GLU A 83 -28.31 50.25 -16.35
N GLN A 84 -27.14 49.82 -15.85
CA GLN A 84 -26.69 50.12 -14.49
C GLN A 84 -25.73 51.31 -14.39
N ASP A 85 -25.31 51.91 -15.51
CA ASP A 85 -24.35 53.03 -15.59
C ASP A 85 -22.98 52.70 -14.94
N ILE A 86 -22.49 51.47 -15.11
CA ILE A 86 -21.22 50.98 -14.55
C ILE A 86 -20.21 50.72 -15.67
N ALA A 87 -18.97 51.16 -15.47
CA ALA A 87 -17.83 50.80 -16.32
C ALA A 87 -16.68 50.18 -15.50
N VAL A 88 -16.13 49.08 -16.01
CA VAL A 88 -14.99 48.35 -15.43
C VAL A 88 -13.79 48.50 -16.34
N LEU A 89 -12.72 49.05 -15.82
CA LEU A 89 -11.49 49.35 -16.57
C LEU A 89 -10.31 48.51 -16.07
N GLN A 90 -9.45 48.08 -16.98
CA GLN A 90 -8.16 47.47 -16.67
C GLN A 90 -7.03 48.49 -16.82
N VAL A 91 -6.31 48.74 -15.74
CA VAL A 91 -5.09 49.55 -15.72
C VAL A 91 -3.91 48.60 -15.94
N GLU A 92 -3.18 48.75 -17.05
CA GLU A 92 -2.08 47.84 -17.42
C GLU A 92 -0.96 47.83 -16.38
N THR A 93 -0.59 49.00 -15.84
CA THR A 93 0.43 49.12 -14.80
C THR A 93 0.09 50.29 -13.88
N PRO A 94 -0.58 50.03 -12.73
CA PRO A 94 -0.87 51.07 -11.75
C PRO A 94 0.42 51.72 -11.21
N PRO A 95 0.43 53.04 -10.95
CA PRO A 95 1.63 53.71 -10.46
C PRO A 95 2.06 53.23 -9.06
N PRO A 96 3.36 53.28 -8.73
CA PRO A 96 3.89 52.85 -7.44
C PRO A 96 3.20 53.58 -6.28
N GLY A 97 2.52 52.81 -5.43
CA GLY A 97 1.80 53.32 -4.26
C GLY A 97 0.29 53.40 -4.44
N ALA A 98 -0.24 53.22 -5.65
CA ALA A 98 -1.67 52.99 -5.86
C ALA A 98 -2.10 51.68 -5.16
N LYS A 99 -3.17 51.72 -4.37
CA LYS A 99 -3.67 50.55 -3.63
C LYS A 99 -5.18 50.47 -3.79
N PRO A 100 -5.75 49.27 -4.02
CA PRO A 100 -7.19 49.13 -4.12
C PRO A 100 -7.88 49.39 -2.78
N VAL A 101 -9.13 49.86 -2.84
CA VAL A 101 -10.02 50.02 -1.69
C VAL A 101 -10.87 48.78 -1.48
N ARG A 102 -11.17 48.50 -0.21
CA ARG A 102 -12.09 47.43 0.19
C ARG A 102 -13.54 47.83 -0.07
N LEU A 103 -14.28 46.98 -0.77
CA LEU A 103 -15.73 47.12 -0.94
C LEU A 103 -16.47 46.56 0.29
N VAL A 104 -17.62 47.13 0.63
CA VAL A 104 -18.44 46.74 1.78
C VAL A 104 -19.86 46.50 1.33
N THR A 105 -20.39 45.31 1.60
CA THR A 105 -21.73 44.87 1.18
C THR A 105 -22.73 44.73 2.34
N SER A 106 -22.45 45.35 3.49
CA SER A 106 -23.29 45.27 4.70
C SER A 106 -24.72 45.75 4.46
N ARG A 107 -25.70 45.11 5.12
CA ARG A 107 -27.12 45.50 5.11
C ARG A 107 -27.46 46.66 6.03
N GLU A 108 -26.64 46.91 7.05
CA GLU A 108 -26.88 47.96 8.06
C GLU A 108 -25.88 49.10 7.88
N THR A 109 -26.17 49.99 6.93
CA THR A 109 -25.38 51.22 6.70
C THR A 109 -26.21 52.49 6.90
N TRP A 110 -27.49 52.35 7.23
CA TRP A 110 -28.40 53.47 7.39
C TRP A 110 -28.01 54.33 8.59
N GLY A 111 -27.86 55.64 8.37
CA GLY A 111 -27.51 56.61 9.40
C GLY A 111 -25.99 56.73 9.63
N HIS A 112 -25.18 55.92 8.95
CA HIS A 112 -23.73 56.01 9.10
C HIS A 112 -23.17 57.27 8.40
N PRO A 113 -22.16 57.93 8.99
CA PRO A 113 -21.42 58.99 8.33
C PRO A 113 -20.61 58.47 7.13
N PHE A 114 -20.73 59.15 5.99
CA PHE A 114 -19.96 58.84 4.78
C PHE A 114 -18.98 59.95 4.39
N ARG A 115 -17.99 59.57 3.57
CA ARG A 115 -17.14 60.48 2.81
C ARG A 115 -17.07 60.07 1.34
N ALA A 116 -17.22 61.01 0.44
CA ALA A 116 -16.99 60.81 -1.00
C ALA A 116 -15.91 61.78 -1.48
N PHE A 117 -15.18 61.41 -2.52
CA PHE A 117 -14.15 62.25 -3.11
C PHE A 117 -14.36 62.34 -4.63
N GLY A 118 -14.20 63.54 -5.18
CA GLY A 118 -14.44 63.80 -6.60
C GLY A 118 -13.66 65.00 -7.11
N PHE A 119 -13.72 65.21 -8.42
CA PHE A 119 -12.99 66.26 -9.16
C PHE A 119 -13.96 67.22 -9.88
N PRO A 120 -14.79 67.97 -9.14
CA PRO A 120 -15.71 68.95 -9.71
C PRO A 120 -14.98 70.11 -10.38
N ALA A 121 -15.66 70.79 -11.30
CA ALA A 121 -15.14 71.97 -12.00
C ALA A 121 -14.60 73.02 -11.01
N GLY A 122 -13.40 73.54 -11.30
CA GLY A 122 -12.66 74.48 -10.45
C GLY A 122 -11.75 73.82 -9.40
N HIS A 123 -11.83 72.50 -9.21
CA HIS A 123 -11.04 71.77 -8.21
C HIS A 123 -10.31 70.55 -8.81
N PRO A 124 -9.29 70.76 -9.67
CA PRO A 124 -8.58 69.66 -10.31
C PRO A 124 -7.81 68.77 -9.33
N GLY A 125 -7.46 69.28 -8.14
CA GLY A 125 -6.83 68.50 -7.06
C GLY A 125 -7.81 67.65 -6.23
N GLY A 126 -9.10 67.70 -6.54
CA GLY A 126 -10.15 66.96 -5.85
C GLY A 126 -10.62 67.59 -4.54
N VAL A 127 -11.82 67.21 -4.10
CA VAL A 127 -12.45 67.70 -2.87
C VAL A 127 -13.23 66.59 -2.18
N TRP A 128 -13.33 66.70 -0.86
CA TRP A 128 -14.08 65.80 0.01
C TRP A 128 -15.51 66.29 0.23
N ALA A 129 -16.49 65.42 0.03
CA ALA A 129 -17.86 65.56 0.50
C ALA A 129 -18.11 64.64 1.69
N LYS A 130 -18.97 65.05 2.62
CA LYS A 130 -19.36 64.27 3.81
C LYS A 130 -20.87 64.36 4.04
N GLY A 131 -21.44 63.38 4.70
CA GLY A 131 -22.87 63.38 5.04
C GLY A 131 -23.29 62.09 5.73
N GLU A 132 -24.58 61.74 5.65
CA GLU A 132 -25.14 60.48 6.16
C GLU A 132 -25.70 59.61 5.04
N LEU A 133 -25.52 58.29 5.16
CA LEU A 133 -26.17 57.30 4.31
C LEU A 133 -27.65 57.17 4.70
N ARG A 134 -28.54 57.20 3.72
CA ARG A 134 -30.00 57.01 3.89
C ARG A 134 -30.44 55.65 3.36
N ALA A 135 -31.72 55.32 3.59
CA ALA A 135 -32.31 54.08 3.10
C ALA A 135 -32.25 53.98 1.57
N PRO A 136 -32.23 52.76 1.00
CA PRO A 136 -32.35 52.56 -0.44
C PRO A 136 -33.65 53.17 -1.00
N ILE A 137 -33.60 53.74 -2.20
CA ILE A 137 -34.76 54.37 -2.85
C ILE A 137 -35.14 53.63 -4.14
N GLY A 138 -36.44 53.33 -4.27
CA GLY A 138 -37.06 52.73 -5.46
C GLY A 138 -36.72 51.24 -5.69
N ASP A 139 -37.30 50.65 -6.74
CA ASP A 139 -37.06 49.25 -7.12
C ASP A 139 -35.62 49.00 -7.63
N ASN A 140 -34.88 50.08 -7.92
CA ASN A 140 -33.51 50.03 -8.46
C ASN A 140 -32.43 49.89 -7.38
N GLY A 141 -32.79 49.96 -6.09
CA GLY A 141 -31.88 49.67 -4.97
C GLY A 141 -30.75 50.67 -4.73
N TRP A 142 -30.81 51.89 -5.29
CA TRP A 142 -29.78 52.92 -5.09
C TRP A 142 -29.79 53.46 -3.66
N LEU A 143 -28.61 53.70 -3.10
CA LEU A 143 -28.48 54.32 -1.77
C LEU A 143 -28.51 55.84 -1.93
N GLN A 144 -29.44 56.49 -1.22
CA GLN A 144 -29.42 57.94 -1.12
C GLN A 144 -28.36 58.37 -0.10
N ILE A 145 -27.60 59.40 -0.45
CA ILE A 145 -26.62 60.04 0.42
C ILE A 145 -26.98 61.51 0.58
N GLU A 146 -27.06 61.98 1.82
CA GLU A 146 -27.53 63.33 2.15
C GLU A 146 -26.44 64.10 2.89
N ASP A 147 -26.17 65.33 2.48
CA ASP A 147 -25.29 66.23 3.20
C ASP A 147 -26.00 66.83 4.42
N VAL A 148 -25.54 66.44 5.61
CA VAL A 148 -26.10 66.90 6.89
C VAL A 148 -25.28 68.08 7.47
N GLY A 149 -24.18 68.49 6.82
CA GLY A 149 -23.24 69.49 7.31
C GLY A 149 -23.32 70.85 6.61
N GLN A 150 -23.56 71.94 7.36
CA GLN A 150 -23.57 73.30 6.79
C GLN A 150 -22.18 73.86 6.42
N THR A 151 -21.07 73.17 6.73
CA THR A 151 -19.70 73.72 6.64
C THR A 151 -18.75 72.98 5.67
N GLY A 152 -19.28 72.13 4.77
CA GLY A 152 -18.48 71.30 3.85
C GLY A 152 -18.86 71.43 2.38
N TYR A 153 -18.07 70.77 1.52
CA TYR A 153 -18.41 70.58 0.10
C TYR A 153 -19.43 69.46 -0.02
N PHE A 154 -20.41 69.56 -0.93
CA PHE A 154 -21.43 68.53 -1.14
C PHE A 154 -21.24 67.81 -2.48
N VAL A 155 -21.83 66.63 -2.61
CA VAL A 155 -21.72 65.80 -3.83
C VAL A 155 -22.41 66.52 -4.99
N ARG A 156 -21.67 66.77 -6.07
CA ARG A 156 -22.12 67.50 -7.28
C ARG A 156 -21.45 66.93 -8.55
N PRO A 157 -21.79 67.40 -9.76
CA PRO A 157 -21.12 66.93 -10.98
C PRO A 157 -19.59 66.99 -10.88
N GLY A 158 -18.92 65.89 -11.25
CA GLY A 158 -17.48 65.64 -11.05
C GLY A 158 -17.15 64.66 -9.91
N PHE A 159 -18.14 64.28 -9.10
CA PHE A 159 -18.04 63.14 -8.18
C PHE A 159 -18.46 61.81 -8.81
N SER A 160 -19.12 61.84 -9.98
CA SER A 160 -19.53 60.63 -10.70
C SER A 160 -18.36 59.67 -10.90
N GLY A 161 -18.59 58.40 -10.56
CA GLY A 161 -17.60 57.34 -10.59
C GLY A 161 -16.68 57.29 -9.36
N GLY A 162 -16.80 58.25 -8.44
CA GLY A 162 -16.04 58.31 -7.20
C GLY A 162 -16.56 57.34 -6.13
N PRO A 163 -15.67 56.81 -5.26
CA PRO A 163 -16.06 55.89 -4.18
C PRO A 163 -16.75 56.62 -3.02
N VAL A 164 -17.75 55.97 -2.43
CA VAL A 164 -18.42 56.40 -1.19
C VAL A 164 -17.92 55.54 -0.03
N TRP A 165 -17.16 56.16 0.87
CA TRP A 165 -16.57 55.54 2.06
C TRP A 165 -17.49 55.68 3.27
N ASP A 166 -17.77 54.59 3.98
CA ASP A 166 -18.46 54.58 5.27
C ASP A 166 -17.42 54.68 6.41
N GLU A 167 -17.54 55.70 7.27
CA GLU A 167 -16.58 55.92 8.36
C GLU A 167 -16.73 54.94 9.54
N GLU A 168 -17.87 54.26 9.69
CA GLU A 168 -18.09 53.26 10.75
C GLU A 168 -17.66 51.86 10.33
N VAL A 169 -17.95 51.47 9.09
CA VAL A 169 -17.58 50.15 8.55
C VAL A 169 -16.16 50.16 7.97
N GLY A 170 -15.62 51.34 7.64
CA GLY A 170 -14.23 51.49 7.21
C GLY A 170 -13.97 50.88 5.83
N GLY A 171 -14.85 51.17 4.86
CA GLY A 171 -14.72 50.69 3.48
C GLY A 171 -15.68 51.39 2.52
N VAL A 172 -15.59 51.05 1.23
CA VAL A 172 -16.41 51.64 0.17
C VAL A 172 -17.74 50.90 0.05
N VAL A 173 -18.83 51.58 0.41
CA VAL A 173 -20.20 51.03 0.37
C VAL A 173 -20.87 51.21 -0.99
N GLY A 174 -20.31 52.05 -1.87
CA GLY A 174 -20.85 52.28 -3.20
C GLY A 174 -20.05 53.26 -4.05
N MET A 175 -20.57 53.58 -5.23
CA MET A 175 -20.00 54.53 -6.19
C MET A 175 -21.02 55.62 -6.51
N VAL A 176 -20.61 56.89 -6.51
CA VAL A 176 -21.51 58.02 -6.83
C VAL A 176 -21.91 57.98 -8.30
N VAL A 177 -23.20 58.14 -8.60
CA VAL A 177 -23.74 58.01 -9.97
C VAL A 177 -24.60 59.19 -10.41
N ALA A 178 -25.43 59.71 -9.51
CA ALA A 178 -26.30 60.84 -9.84
C ALA A 178 -26.33 61.84 -8.68
N THR A 179 -26.45 63.11 -9.04
CA THR A 179 -26.64 64.22 -8.09
C THR A 179 -27.90 64.95 -8.48
N ASP A 180 -28.77 65.28 -7.51
CA ASP A 180 -29.92 66.11 -7.81
C ASP A 180 -29.44 67.50 -8.27
N ARG A 181 -30.03 68.02 -9.35
CA ARG A 181 -29.61 69.29 -9.98
C ARG A 181 -30.33 70.50 -9.37
N THR A 182 -31.31 70.29 -8.49
CA THR A 182 -31.97 71.37 -7.76
C THR A 182 -31.05 71.93 -6.66
N PRO A 183 -30.72 73.24 -6.67
CA PRO A 183 -29.80 73.86 -5.71
C PRO A 183 -30.19 73.74 -4.23
N GLU A 184 -31.47 73.49 -3.96
CA GLU A 184 -32.06 73.40 -2.61
C GLU A 184 -31.95 72.00 -2.00
N VAL A 185 -31.79 70.96 -2.84
CA VAL A 185 -31.76 69.55 -2.40
C VAL A 185 -30.33 69.05 -2.43
N ARG A 186 -29.74 68.80 -1.25
CA ARG A 186 -28.38 68.27 -1.10
C ARG A 186 -28.35 66.73 -1.05
N ALA A 187 -29.07 66.11 -1.97
CA ALA A 187 -29.12 64.66 -2.10
C ALA A 187 -28.35 64.20 -3.34
N ALA A 188 -27.58 63.13 -3.18
CA ALA A 188 -26.99 62.38 -4.28
C ALA A 188 -27.32 60.89 -4.13
N PHE A 189 -27.03 60.13 -5.16
CA PHE A 189 -27.26 58.70 -5.21
C PHE A 189 -25.95 57.98 -5.47
N CYS A 190 -25.75 56.87 -4.78
CA CYS A 190 -24.69 55.94 -5.07
C CYS A 190 -25.22 54.54 -5.39
N LEU A 191 -24.58 53.91 -6.37
CA LEU A 191 -24.74 52.49 -6.65
C LEU A 191 -24.11 51.70 -5.52
N PRO A 192 -24.85 50.82 -4.83
CA PRO A 192 -24.30 50.02 -3.75
C PRO A 192 -23.20 49.08 -4.27
N ALA A 193 -22.23 48.77 -3.42
CA ALA A 193 -21.17 47.81 -3.74
C ALA A 193 -21.72 46.43 -4.13
N THR A 194 -22.92 46.06 -3.67
CA THR A 194 -23.60 44.82 -4.08
C THR A 194 -23.91 44.79 -5.58
N GLN A 195 -24.32 45.92 -6.16
CA GLN A 195 -24.56 46.03 -7.61
C GLN A 195 -23.25 46.04 -8.40
N LEU A 196 -22.23 46.75 -7.89
CA LEU A 196 -20.88 46.71 -8.49
C LEU A 196 -20.32 45.28 -8.60
N ILE A 197 -20.54 44.46 -7.56
CA ILE A 197 -20.15 43.05 -7.54
C ILE A 197 -21.05 42.18 -8.43
N GLN A 198 -22.33 42.52 -8.61
CA GLN A 198 -23.20 41.81 -9.55
C GLN A 198 -22.74 42.01 -11.00
N VAL A 199 -22.33 43.22 -11.36
CA VAL A 199 -21.81 43.53 -12.70
C VAL A 199 -20.41 42.94 -12.92
N TRP A 200 -19.56 42.95 -11.89
CA TRP A 200 -18.24 42.32 -11.95
C TRP A 200 -17.99 41.36 -10.77
N PRO A 201 -18.40 40.08 -10.89
CA PRO A 201 -18.34 39.09 -9.80
C PRO A 201 -16.95 38.89 -9.17
N ASP A 202 -15.86 39.11 -9.91
CA ASP A 202 -14.49 38.95 -9.40
C ASP A 202 -14.17 39.91 -8.25
N LEU A 203 -14.93 41.01 -8.10
CA LEU A 203 -14.78 41.95 -6.99
C LEU A 203 -15.27 41.39 -5.66
N LYS A 204 -16.02 40.28 -5.66
CA LYS A 204 -16.52 39.63 -4.44
C LYS A 204 -15.39 39.29 -3.47
N ALA A 205 -14.24 38.85 -3.98
CA ALA A 205 -13.07 38.52 -3.16
C ALA A 205 -12.51 39.74 -2.41
N GLN A 206 -12.65 40.94 -2.97
CA GLN A 206 -12.17 42.20 -2.37
C GLN A 206 -13.16 42.79 -1.35
N ALA A 207 -14.39 42.29 -1.32
CA ALA A 207 -15.42 42.71 -0.36
C ALA A 207 -15.35 41.94 0.98
N ILE A 208 -14.72 40.76 0.97
CA ILE A 208 -14.61 39.89 2.13
C ILE A 208 -13.50 40.39 3.08
N PRO A 209 -13.78 40.59 4.39
CA PRO A 209 -12.74 40.94 5.36
C PRO A 209 -11.68 39.84 5.49
N PRO A 210 -10.47 40.17 5.97
CA PRO A 210 -9.45 39.17 6.29
C PRO A 210 -10.02 38.08 7.20
N ASN A 211 -9.85 36.82 6.78
CA ASN A 211 -10.38 35.69 7.52
C ASN A 211 -9.72 35.59 8.91
N PRO A 212 -10.50 35.61 10.01
CA PRO A 212 -9.94 35.49 11.35
C PRO A 212 -9.56 34.05 11.70
N TYR A 213 -10.19 33.05 11.08
CA TYR A 213 -9.97 31.62 11.30
C TYR A 213 -8.74 31.12 10.52
N ARG A 214 -8.06 30.10 11.06
CA ARG A 214 -6.76 29.61 10.54
C ARG A 214 -6.85 28.23 9.90
N GLY A 215 -8.04 27.68 9.78
CA GLY A 215 -8.26 26.37 9.17
C GLY A 215 -7.51 25.27 9.91
N LEU A 216 -6.65 24.54 9.19
CA LEU A 216 -5.87 23.45 9.77
C LEU A 216 -4.56 23.90 10.42
N LEU A 217 -4.21 25.18 10.30
CA LEU A 217 -2.98 25.75 10.85
C LEU A 217 -3.18 26.13 12.33
N ALA A 218 -2.11 25.96 13.12
CA ALA A 218 -2.10 26.50 14.48
C ALA A 218 -2.03 28.03 14.47
N PHE A 219 -2.73 28.67 15.41
CA PHE A 219 -2.60 30.12 15.62
C PHE A 219 -1.16 30.43 16.03
N ARG A 220 -0.54 31.38 15.32
CA ARG A 220 0.79 31.90 15.62
C ARG A 220 0.68 33.17 16.47
N GLU A 221 1.83 33.69 16.88
CA GLU A 221 1.91 34.88 17.73
C GLU A 221 1.19 36.10 17.11
N GLN A 222 1.29 36.27 15.79
CA GLN A 222 0.61 37.34 15.04
C GLN A 222 -0.92 37.20 14.99
N ASP A 223 -1.44 35.99 15.21
CA ASP A 223 -2.88 35.69 15.17
C ASP A 223 -3.55 35.88 16.54
N ALA A 224 -2.78 36.29 17.57
CA ALA A 224 -3.28 36.53 18.92
C ALA A 224 -4.52 37.44 19.01
N PRO A 225 -4.70 38.48 18.16
CA PRO A 225 -5.93 39.27 18.17
C PRO A 225 -7.20 38.48 17.83
N PHE A 226 -7.08 37.34 17.16
CA PHE A 226 -8.18 36.46 16.77
C PHE A 226 -8.26 35.19 17.64
N PHE A 227 -7.37 35.02 18.61
CA PHE A 227 -7.31 33.84 19.46
C PHE A 227 -8.11 34.01 20.76
N PHE A 228 -9.32 33.45 20.80
CA PHE A 228 -10.25 33.56 21.93
C PHE A 228 -10.65 32.21 22.54
N GLY A 229 -11.22 32.22 23.74
CA GLY A 229 -11.82 31.06 24.39
C GLY A 229 -10.83 30.20 25.21
N ARG A 230 -9.54 30.55 25.26
CA ARG A 230 -8.50 29.87 26.06
C ARG A 230 -7.82 30.77 27.08
N GLU A 231 -8.39 31.93 27.40
CA GLU A 231 -7.77 32.96 28.23
C GLU A 231 -7.48 32.49 29.67
N HIS A 232 -8.37 31.67 30.25
CA HIS A 232 -8.15 31.09 31.56
C HIS A 232 -6.96 30.11 31.55
N PHE A 233 -6.92 29.22 30.56
CA PHE A 233 -5.82 28.27 30.41
C PHE A 233 -4.49 28.98 30.14
N SER A 234 -4.45 29.96 29.23
CA SER A 234 -3.23 30.71 28.93
C SER A 234 -2.68 31.45 30.16
N ARG A 235 -3.55 31.97 31.04
CA ARG A 235 -3.12 32.57 32.31
C ARG A 235 -2.55 31.54 33.28
N ARG A 236 -3.18 30.36 33.38
CA ARG A 236 -2.66 29.26 34.20
C ARG A 236 -1.29 28.80 33.69
N LEU A 237 -1.16 28.60 32.38
CA LEU A 237 0.11 28.20 31.75
C LEU A 237 1.20 29.23 32.02
N LEU A 238 0.90 30.53 31.88
CA LEU A 238 1.84 31.61 32.19
C LEU A 238 2.36 31.52 33.63
N ALA A 239 1.47 31.29 34.61
CA ALA A 239 1.86 31.15 36.01
C ALA A 239 2.78 29.94 36.26
N GLU A 240 2.51 28.81 35.61
CA GLU A 240 3.36 27.61 35.71
C GLU A 240 4.73 27.82 35.07
N VAL A 241 4.77 28.47 33.90
CA VAL A 241 6.01 28.82 33.22
C VAL A 241 6.84 29.81 34.04
N GLU A 242 6.21 30.71 34.80
CA GLU A 242 6.88 31.64 35.72
C GLU A 242 7.36 30.98 37.03
N ARG A 243 6.80 29.83 37.42
CA ARG A 243 7.18 29.09 38.63
C ARG A 243 8.24 28.02 38.38
N HIS A 244 8.17 27.34 37.24
CA HIS A 244 8.95 26.14 36.98
C HIS A 244 9.89 26.31 35.77
N PRO A 245 11.15 25.84 35.85
CA PRO A 245 12.07 25.82 34.71
C PRO A 245 11.62 24.89 33.59
N LEU A 246 10.82 23.87 33.90
CA LEU A 246 10.25 22.94 32.93
C LEU A 246 8.73 22.94 33.09
N THR A 247 7.99 23.14 32.01
CA THR A 247 6.54 23.01 31.97
C THR A 247 6.13 22.21 30.74
N ALA A 248 5.35 21.15 30.93
CA ALA A 248 4.86 20.31 29.84
C ALA A 248 3.37 20.50 29.62
N VAL A 249 2.97 20.97 28.43
CA VAL A 249 1.57 21.08 28.02
C VAL A 249 1.16 19.78 27.35
N ILE A 250 0.33 18.99 28.04
CA ILE A 250 -0.09 17.66 27.59
C ILE A 250 -1.56 17.69 27.19
N GLY A 251 -1.88 17.13 26.04
CA GLY A 251 -3.28 16.99 25.61
C GLY A 251 -3.43 16.18 24.33
N PRO A 252 -4.66 15.74 24.01
CA PRO A 252 -4.94 14.94 22.81
C PRO A 252 -4.60 15.70 21.51
N SER A 253 -4.52 14.98 20.39
CA SER A 253 -4.32 15.61 19.08
C SER A 253 -5.44 16.61 18.79
N GLY A 254 -5.12 17.74 18.14
CA GLY A 254 -6.10 18.78 17.82
C GLY A 254 -6.70 19.57 19.00
N SER A 255 -6.22 19.43 20.25
CA SER A 255 -6.77 20.19 21.40
C SER A 255 -6.36 21.67 21.46
N GLY A 256 -5.50 22.12 20.53
CA GLY A 256 -5.00 23.49 20.45
C GLY A 256 -3.71 23.76 21.23
N LYS A 257 -2.90 22.74 21.54
CA LYS A 257 -1.62 22.89 22.29
C LYS A 257 -0.70 23.96 21.71
N SER A 258 -0.36 23.82 20.42
CA SER A 258 0.50 24.78 19.71
C SER A 258 -0.13 26.18 19.69
N SER A 259 -1.42 26.30 19.39
CA SER A 259 -2.13 27.59 19.39
C SER A 259 -2.10 28.28 20.77
N VAL A 260 -2.35 27.54 21.85
CA VAL A 260 -2.33 28.07 23.21
C VAL A 260 -0.93 28.54 23.62
N VAL A 261 0.13 27.85 23.19
CA VAL A 261 1.50 28.28 23.49
C VAL A 261 1.88 29.47 22.62
N LEU A 262 1.68 29.40 21.30
CA LEU A 262 2.17 30.40 20.35
C LEU A 262 1.33 31.67 20.32
N ALA A 263 0.00 31.58 20.35
CA ALA A 263 -0.91 32.74 20.34
C ALA A 263 -1.46 33.08 21.74
N GLY A 264 -1.40 32.15 22.69
CA GLY A 264 -1.80 32.39 24.07
C GLY A 264 -0.64 32.84 24.96
N LEU A 265 0.42 32.04 25.09
CA LEU A 265 1.52 32.31 26.02
C LEU A 265 2.50 33.36 25.48
N LEU A 266 3.03 33.19 24.26
CA LEU A 266 4.10 34.06 23.75
C LEU A 266 3.74 35.54 23.70
N PRO A 267 2.56 35.97 23.21
CA PRO A 267 2.20 37.40 23.17
C PRO A 267 2.10 38.04 24.55
N ARG A 268 1.97 37.26 25.63
CA ARG A 268 1.93 37.74 27.02
C ARG A 268 3.34 37.90 27.63
N LEU A 269 4.33 37.19 27.10
CA LEU A 269 5.72 37.23 27.55
C LEU A 269 6.61 38.13 26.67
N ARG A 270 6.39 38.15 25.35
CA ARG A 270 7.20 38.91 24.38
C ARG A 270 7.30 40.42 24.68
N PRO A 271 6.22 41.11 25.12
CA PRO A 271 6.28 42.52 25.47
C PRO A 271 7.14 42.80 26.72
N ARG A 272 7.47 41.77 27.49
CA ARG A 272 8.22 41.91 28.74
C ARG A 272 9.72 41.90 28.47
N PRO A 273 10.46 42.93 28.90
CA PRO A 273 11.86 43.12 28.51
C PRO A 273 12.81 42.07 29.09
N GLU A 274 12.42 41.33 30.14
CA GLU A 274 13.26 40.35 30.81
C GLU A 274 13.38 39.00 30.09
N TRP A 275 12.56 38.75 29.05
CA TRP A 275 12.53 37.48 28.32
C TRP A 275 13.24 37.56 26.95
N ALA A 276 14.12 36.60 26.69
CA ALA A 276 14.47 36.11 25.36
C ALA A 276 13.59 34.89 25.06
N ILE A 277 13.02 34.80 23.86
CA ILE A 277 12.06 33.74 23.52
C ILE A 277 12.43 33.16 22.17
N THR A 278 12.49 31.83 22.09
CA THR A 278 12.64 31.11 20.82
C THR A 278 11.77 29.85 20.80
N THR A 279 11.46 29.38 19.60
CA THR A 279 10.58 28.23 19.36
C THR A 279 11.29 27.25 18.45
N ALA A 280 11.42 26.01 18.89
CA ALA A 280 12.00 24.90 18.14
C ALA A 280 10.96 23.79 17.95
N ARG A 281 11.13 23.01 16.89
CA ARG A 281 10.41 21.77 16.64
C ARG A 281 11.47 20.67 16.43
N PRO A 282 11.45 19.56 17.19
CA PRO A 282 12.58 18.63 17.21
C PRO A 282 12.93 18.02 15.85
N GLY A 283 11.93 17.59 15.05
CA GLY A 283 12.19 16.94 13.76
C GLY A 283 13.12 15.72 13.84
N ARG A 284 13.79 15.41 12.72
CA ARG A 284 14.76 14.30 12.62
C ARG A 284 16.09 14.59 13.33
N GLU A 285 16.53 15.85 13.30
CA GLU A 285 17.82 16.31 13.85
C GLU A 285 17.60 17.36 14.96
N PRO A 286 17.24 16.95 16.19
CA PRO A 286 16.79 17.87 17.23
C PRO A 286 17.85 18.90 17.66
N PHE A 287 19.14 18.54 17.61
CA PHE A 287 20.23 19.48 17.88
C PHE A 287 20.42 20.53 16.78
N ALA A 288 20.17 20.19 15.51
CA ALA A 288 20.26 21.14 14.41
C ALA A 288 19.13 22.18 14.47
N GLU A 289 17.92 21.74 14.79
CA GLU A 289 16.77 22.63 14.97
C GLU A 289 16.89 23.51 16.23
N LEU A 290 17.44 22.96 17.32
CA LEU A 290 17.79 23.78 18.48
C LEU A 290 18.89 24.80 18.14
N ALA A 291 19.95 24.40 17.42
CA ALA A 291 21.01 25.32 17.00
C ALA A 291 20.47 26.45 16.09
N ARG A 292 19.58 26.13 15.14
CA ARG A 292 18.92 27.12 14.25
C ARG A 292 18.15 28.20 14.99
N THR A 293 17.56 27.84 16.13
CA THR A 293 16.71 28.72 16.92
C THR A 293 17.51 29.52 17.96
N LEU A 294 18.66 29.00 18.40
CA LEU A 294 19.58 29.68 19.30
C LEU A 294 20.57 30.60 18.58
N LEU A 295 21.02 30.24 17.37
CA LEU A 295 22.05 31.00 16.65
C LEU A 295 21.65 32.45 16.33
N PRO A 296 20.41 32.78 15.93
CA PRO A 296 19.96 34.16 15.78
C PRO A 296 20.02 34.97 17.09
N LEU A 297 19.94 34.29 18.24
CA LEU A 297 20.03 34.93 19.56
C LEU A 297 21.49 35.12 20.00
N LEU A 298 22.37 34.20 19.64
CA LEU A 298 23.83 34.25 19.89
C LEU A 298 24.55 35.21 18.93
N GLU A 299 24.16 35.25 17.66
CA GLU A 299 24.82 36.05 16.61
C GLU A 299 23.80 36.82 15.76
N PRO A 300 23.15 37.87 16.31
CA PRO A 300 22.06 38.59 15.63
C PRO A 300 22.48 39.24 14.30
N LYS A 301 23.76 39.61 14.19
CA LYS A 301 24.33 40.31 13.02
C LYS A 301 24.76 39.37 11.89
N MET A 302 24.77 38.06 12.12
CA MET A 302 25.20 37.07 11.13
C MET A 302 24.18 36.97 9.99
N SER A 303 24.65 36.90 8.74
CA SER A 303 23.80 36.72 7.55
C SER A 303 23.09 35.36 7.57
N GLU A 304 21.95 35.24 6.89
CA GLU A 304 21.19 33.97 6.83
C GLU A 304 22.02 32.82 6.23
N THR A 305 22.81 33.13 5.19
CA THR A 305 23.75 32.19 4.55
C THR A 305 24.85 31.70 5.50
N ASP A 306 25.41 32.59 6.32
CA ASP A 306 26.46 32.21 7.27
C ASP A 306 25.87 31.38 8.42
N ARG A 307 24.64 31.70 8.85
CA ARG A 307 23.92 30.90 9.85
C ARG A 307 23.73 29.46 9.41
N LEU A 308 23.35 29.23 8.15
CA LEU A 308 23.20 27.87 7.60
C LEU A 308 24.51 27.06 7.65
N ARG A 309 25.67 27.72 7.56
CA ARG A 309 26.99 27.06 7.66
C ARG A 309 27.42 26.77 9.09
N GLU A 310 27.01 27.60 10.05
CA GLU A 310 27.39 27.46 11.46
C GLU A 310 26.45 26.54 12.26
N VAL A 311 25.20 26.38 11.82
CA VAL A 311 24.21 25.48 12.46
C VAL A 311 24.74 24.07 12.70
N PRO A 312 25.34 23.36 11.72
CA PRO A 312 25.85 22.00 11.94
C PRO A 312 26.97 21.94 12.99
N LYS A 313 27.81 22.99 13.07
CA LYS A 313 28.92 23.05 14.04
C LYS A 313 28.40 23.23 15.46
N LEU A 314 27.47 24.18 15.66
CA LEU A 314 26.83 24.38 16.96
C LEU A 314 26.03 23.15 17.39
N ALA A 315 25.32 22.50 16.47
CA ALA A 315 24.59 21.27 16.73
C ALA A 315 25.52 20.13 17.20
N ALA A 316 26.67 19.95 16.53
CA ALA A 316 27.66 18.96 16.92
C ALA A 316 28.26 19.26 18.31
N ALA A 317 28.59 20.53 18.59
CA ALA A 317 29.14 20.95 19.88
C ALA A 317 28.14 20.80 21.05
N LEU A 318 26.84 21.06 20.80
CA LEU A 318 25.77 20.80 21.76
C LEU A 318 25.59 19.30 22.01
N ARG A 319 25.66 18.47 20.96
CA ARG A 319 25.51 17.01 21.06
C ARG A 319 26.67 16.33 21.79
N SER A 320 27.90 16.78 21.56
CA SER A 320 29.10 16.23 22.21
C SER A 320 29.30 16.70 23.66
N GLY A 321 28.53 17.71 24.09
CA GLY A 321 28.71 18.38 25.38
C GLY A 321 29.89 19.36 25.42
N GLU A 322 30.58 19.61 24.29
CA GLU A 322 31.68 20.58 24.20
C GLU A 322 31.21 22.00 24.56
N ILE A 323 30.00 22.35 24.13
CA ILE A 323 29.29 23.57 24.55
C ILE A 323 27.99 23.14 25.21
N PRO A 324 27.93 23.12 26.56
CA PRO A 324 26.69 22.83 27.27
C PRO A 324 25.62 23.91 26.99
N LEU A 325 24.35 23.50 26.95
CA LEU A 325 23.24 24.41 26.67
C LEU A 325 23.11 25.55 27.69
N HIS A 326 23.44 25.31 28.96
CA HIS A 326 23.47 26.34 30.01
C HIS A 326 24.45 27.47 29.66
N ARG A 327 25.59 27.16 29.02
CA ARG A 327 26.64 28.11 28.65
C ARG A 327 26.21 28.97 27.46
N ALA A 328 25.59 28.34 26.46
CA ALA A 328 24.96 29.04 25.34
C ALA A 328 23.86 29.99 25.85
N THR A 329 23.03 29.52 26.78
CA THR A 329 21.97 30.32 27.41
C THR A 329 22.53 31.55 28.12
N ARG A 330 23.54 31.36 28.97
CA ARG A 330 24.18 32.48 29.68
C ARG A 330 24.71 33.53 28.71
N ARG A 331 25.33 33.12 27.60
CA ARG A 331 25.84 34.04 26.58
C ARG A 331 24.73 34.83 25.89
N ILE A 332 23.61 34.18 25.55
CA ILE A 332 22.43 34.85 24.97
C ILE A 332 21.90 35.92 25.92
N LEU A 333 21.75 35.58 27.20
CA LEU A 333 21.20 36.49 28.21
C LEU A 333 22.11 37.70 28.43
N GLU A 334 23.44 37.49 28.52
CA GLU A 334 24.43 38.55 28.64
C GLU A 334 24.42 39.48 27.41
N GLN A 335 24.35 38.93 26.20
CA GLN A 335 24.40 39.69 24.95
C GLN A 335 23.14 40.48 24.65
N GLN A 336 21.98 39.97 25.07
CA GLN A 336 20.68 40.63 24.85
C GLN A 336 20.21 41.45 26.06
N GLY A 337 20.92 41.41 27.19
CA GLY A 337 20.51 42.06 28.43
C GLY A 337 19.20 41.49 29.00
N LYS A 338 19.01 40.17 28.89
CA LYS A 338 17.79 39.46 29.31
C LYS A 338 18.03 38.65 30.59
N VAL A 339 16.97 38.32 31.31
CA VAL A 339 17.03 37.56 32.57
C VAL A 339 16.64 36.10 32.37
N TYR A 340 15.65 35.84 31.52
CA TYR A 340 15.14 34.50 31.23
C TYR A 340 15.21 34.19 29.74
N LEU A 341 15.61 32.97 29.40
CA LEU A 341 15.50 32.42 28.05
C LEU A 341 14.38 31.37 28.08
N LEU A 342 13.29 31.65 27.37
CA LEU A 342 12.24 30.66 27.12
C LEU A 342 12.50 29.96 25.79
N VAL A 343 12.69 28.65 25.85
CA VAL A 343 12.67 27.79 24.67
C VAL A 343 11.37 27.02 24.67
N VAL A 344 10.54 27.26 23.66
CA VAL A 344 9.37 26.44 23.40
C VAL A 344 9.76 25.32 22.45
N VAL A 345 9.60 24.07 22.87
CA VAL A 345 9.75 22.91 21.99
C VAL A 345 8.36 22.39 21.65
N ASP A 346 7.84 22.84 20.51
CA ASP A 346 6.52 22.44 20.03
C ASP A 346 6.58 21.08 19.34
N GLN A 347 5.52 20.28 19.49
CA GLN A 347 5.41 18.92 18.97
C GLN A 347 6.55 18.02 19.43
N PHE A 348 6.75 17.98 20.76
CA PHE A 348 7.81 17.20 21.40
C PHE A 348 7.72 15.70 21.09
N GLU A 349 6.53 15.20 20.74
CA GLU A 349 6.35 13.83 20.24
C GLU A 349 7.25 13.49 19.04
N GLU A 350 7.68 14.47 18.24
CA GLU A 350 8.59 14.26 17.10
C GLU A 350 9.96 13.73 17.50
N LEU A 351 10.38 14.01 18.73
CA LEU A 351 11.58 13.41 19.28
C LEU A 351 11.45 11.87 19.36
N TYR A 352 10.23 11.35 19.51
CA TYR A 352 9.97 9.92 19.57
C TYR A 352 9.57 9.31 18.22
N THR A 353 8.92 10.09 17.34
CA THR A 353 8.44 9.61 16.03
C THR A 353 9.39 9.87 14.86
N LEU A 354 10.12 10.99 14.85
CA LEU A 354 10.98 11.40 13.72
C LEU A 354 12.48 11.28 14.02
N CYS A 355 12.90 11.41 15.29
CA CYS A 355 14.30 11.24 15.67
C CYS A 355 14.61 9.75 15.89
N GLU A 356 15.44 9.18 15.01
CA GLU A 356 15.65 7.73 14.91
C GLU A 356 16.78 7.19 15.79
N GLY A 357 17.77 8.03 16.13
CA GLY A 357 18.91 7.63 16.96
C GLY A 357 18.57 7.63 18.45
N ARG A 358 18.52 6.46 19.10
CA ARG A 358 18.28 6.35 20.55
C ARG A 358 19.32 7.15 21.36
N ASP A 359 20.59 7.10 20.95
CA ASP A 359 21.67 7.83 21.61
C ASP A 359 21.53 9.35 21.41
N THR A 360 21.11 9.78 20.22
CA THR A 360 20.85 11.21 19.95
C THR A 360 19.65 11.71 20.74
N ARG A 361 18.60 10.91 20.85
CA ARG A 361 17.42 11.20 21.66
C ARG A 361 17.77 11.32 23.14
N GLN A 362 18.53 10.37 23.68
CA GLN A 362 18.99 10.40 25.07
C GLN A 362 19.90 11.61 25.31
N ALA A 363 20.92 11.82 24.47
CA ALA A 363 21.80 12.98 24.57
C ALA A 363 21.03 14.31 24.51
N PHE A 364 19.98 14.41 23.69
CA PHE A 364 19.14 15.59 23.62
C PHE A 364 18.35 15.81 24.92
N LEU A 365 17.77 14.75 25.50
CA LEU A 365 17.09 14.82 26.79
C LEU A 365 18.08 15.18 27.91
N ASP A 366 19.25 14.57 27.91
CA ASP A 366 20.31 14.81 28.90
C ASP A 366 20.81 16.25 28.85
N CYS A 367 20.97 16.82 27.65
CA CYS A 367 21.30 18.23 27.45
C CYS A 367 20.33 19.19 28.19
N TRP A 368 19.02 18.87 28.18
CA TRP A 368 18.02 19.63 28.93
C TRP A 368 18.07 19.36 30.44
N LEU A 369 18.31 18.11 30.83
CA LEU A 369 18.35 17.68 32.22
C LEU A 369 19.57 18.24 32.98
N GLU A 370 20.75 18.20 32.37
CA GLU A 370 21.99 18.77 32.91
C GLU A 370 21.81 20.27 33.21
N THR A 371 21.17 20.99 32.29
CA THR A 371 20.87 22.41 32.46
C THR A 371 19.91 22.67 33.64
N ALA A 372 19.04 21.71 33.96
CA ALA A 372 18.11 21.78 35.08
C ALA A 372 18.71 21.29 36.43
N VAL A 373 19.87 20.60 36.41
CA VAL A 373 20.60 20.15 37.62
C VAL A 373 21.52 21.25 38.14
N GLU A 374 22.16 22.02 37.27
CA GLU A 374 23.13 23.06 37.64
C GLU A 374 22.52 24.37 38.17
N GLY A 375 21.22 24.39 38.50
CA GLY A 375 20.59 25.55 39.17
C GLY A 375 20.39 26.78 38.27
N ASN A 376 20.41 26.63 36.95
CA ASN A 376 20.18 27.73 36.01
C ASN A 376 18.68 28.08 35.91
N ALA A 377 18.16 28.81 36.92
CA ALA A 377 16.77 29.27 36.97
C ALA A 377 16.38 30.22 35.80
N SER A 378 17.36 30.67 35.02
CA SER A 378 17.17 31.55 33.88
C SER A 378 16.74 30.82 32.60
N LEU A 379 17.02 29.52 32.44
CA LEU A 379 16.51 28.75 31.29
C LEU A 379 15.13 28.17 31.61
N ARG A 380 14.16 28.44 30.75
CA ARG A 380 12.81 27.86 30.83
C ARG A 380 12.50 27.06 29.58
N LEU A 381 12.03 25.83 29.77
CA LEU A 381 11.57 24.95 28.71
C LEU A 381 10.06 24.76 28.82
N VAL A 382 9.36 25.12 27.75
CA VAL A 382 7.95 24.75 27.55
C VAL A 382 7.90 23.73 26.44
N LEU A 383 7.38 22.54 26.71
CA LEU A 383 7.17 21.53 25.67
C LEU A 383 5.69 21.24 25.49
N THR A 384 5.27 21.03 24.24
CA THR A 384 3.94 20.50 23.93
C THR A 384 4.07 19.03 23.59
N LEU A 385 3.26 18.18 24.23
CA LEU A 385 3.33 16.73 24.05
C LEU A 385 1.92 16.16 23.87
N ARG A 386 1.75 15.27 22.90
CA ARG A 386 0.53 14.45 22.78
C ARG A 386 0.40 13.48 23.96
N ALA A 387 -0.82 13.36 24.49
CA ALA A 387 -1.10 12.46 25.62
C ALA A 387 -0.65 11.00 25.34
N ASP A 388 -0.83 10.52 24.11
CA ASP A 388 -0.46 9.16 23.67
C ASP A 388 1.06 8.88 23.77
N PHE A 389 1.89 9.93 23.73
CA PHE A 389 3.35 9.84 23.81
C PHE A 389 3.89 10.04 25.23
N LEU A 390 3.01 10.28 26.21
CA LEU A 390 3.43 10.47 27.60
C LEU A 390 4.11 9.20 28.16
N GLY A 391 3.62 8.00 27.83
CA GLY A 391 4.26 6.76 28.25
C GLY A 391 5.70 6.61 27.74
N GLN A 392 5.96 7.05 26.51
CA GLN A 392 7.32 7.05 25.94
C GLN A 392 8.22 8.08 26.62
N ALA A 393 7.69 9.26 26.93
CA ALA A 393 8.42 10.26 27.70
C ALA A 393 8.76 9.77 29.13
N LEU A 394 7.84 9.08 29.78
CA LEU A 394 8.03 8.52 31.12
C LEU A 394 8.94 7.28 31.16
N SER A 395 9.16 6.63 30.02
CA SER A 395 10.07 5.47 29.93
C SER A 395 11.53 5.83 30.25
N TYR A 396 11.91 7.10 30.07
CA TYR A 396 13.22 7.60 30.47
C TYR A 396 13.18 8.22 31.86
N ARG A 397 13.63 7.45 32.86
CA ARG A 397 13.49 7.79 34.29
C ARG A 397 13.98 9.20 34.68
N PRO A 398 15.19 9.65 34.29
CA PRO A 398 15.68 10.99 34.64
C PRO A 398 14.78 12.12 34.15
N PHE A 399 14.14 11.94 32.98
CA PHE A 399 13.20 12.91 32.43
C PHE A 399 11.82 12.82 33.10
N ALA A 400 11.37 11.60 33.42
CA ALA A 400 10.13 11.37 34.16
C ALA A 400 10.14 12.08 35.53
N ASP A 401 11.23 11.94 36.29
CA ASP A 401 11.40 12.58 37.60
C ASP A 401 11.36 14.12 37.51
N ARG A 402 11.70 14.70 36.35
CA ARG A 402 11.61 16.15 36.11
C ARG A 402 10.24 16.61 35.61
N LEU A 403 9.45 15.73 35.01
CA LEU A 403 8.09 16.04 34.57
C LEU A 403 7.06 15.96 35.72
N ASP A 404 7.37 15.20 36.77
CA ASP A 404 6.47 15.04 37.91
C ASP A 404 6.08 16.39 38.54
N GLY A 405 4.76 16.60 38.74
CA GLY A 405 4.18 17.85 39.22
C GLY A 405 4.29 19.08 38.29
N ARG A 406 4.86 18.95 37.07
CA ARG A 406 5.12 20.08 36.14
C ARG A 406 4.36 19.97 34.81
N THR A 407 3.28 19.19 34.81
CA THR A 407 2.43 18.95 33.64
C THR A 407 1.15 19.77 33.73
N VAL A 408 0.79 20.44 32.63
CA VAL A 408 -0.46 21.20 32.50
C VAL A 408 -1.33 20.48 31.48
N LEU A 409 -2.39 19.82 31.95
CA LEU A 409 -3.32 19.07 31.11
C LEU A 409 -4.28 20.01 30.38
N LEU A 410 -4.25 19.97 29.04
CA LEU A 410 -5.14 20.68 28.13
C LEU A 410 -6.26 19.75 27.65
N GLY A 411 -7.43 19.88 28.28
CA GLY A 411 -8.65 19.19 27.87
C GLY A 411 -9.37 19.84 26.68
N PRO A 412 -10.45 19.22 26.17
CA PRO A 412 -11.31 19.82 25.16
C PRO A 412 -11.92 21.14 25.66
N MET A 413 -12.29 22.03 24.74
CA MET A 413 -12.97 23.27 25.09
C MET A 413 -14.38 22.97 25.58
N ASN A 414 -14.83 23.66 26.62
CA ASN A 414 -16.25 23.60 26.99
C ASN A 414 -17.09 24.45 26.01
N ARG A 415 -18.42 24.29 26.06
CA ARG A 415 -19.32 24.97 25.11
C ARG A 415 -19.17 26.50 25.11
N LYS A 416 -18.94 27.12 26.27
CA LYS A 416 -18.75 28.58 26.39
C LYS A 416 -17.41 29.05 25.81
N GLU A 417 -16.35 28.27 26.06
CA GLU A 417 -15.04 28.50 25.45
C GLU A 417 -15.13 28.40 23.93
N LEU A 418 -15.81 27.37 23.39
CA LEU A 418 -16.05 27.20 21.96
C LEU A 418 -16.85 28.36 21.38
N GLU A 419 -17.98 28.72 21.98
CA GLU A 419 -18.81 29.85 21.55
C GLU A 419 -17.99 31.14 21.46
N THR A 420 -17.17 31.41 22.48
CA THR A 420 -16.27 32.58 22.49
C THR A 420 -15.25 32.51 21.35
N ALA A 421 -14.66 31.34 21.10
CA ALA A 421 -13.69 31.13 20.04
C ALA A 421 -14.30 31.24 18.63
N VAL A 422 -15.58 30.91 18.47
CA VAL A 422 -16.29 31.03 17.19
C VAL A 422 -16.77 32.45 16.94
N VAL A 423 -17.45 33.08 17.91
CA VAL A 423 -18.18 34.33 17.69
C VAL A 423 -17.25 35.55 17.72
N ARG A 424 -16.36 35.64 18.72
CA ARG A 424 -15.56 36.85 18.93
C ARG A 424 -14.62 37.22 17.78
N PRO A 425 -13.92 36.29 17.11
CA PRO A 425 -13.12 36.65 15.95
C PRO A 425 -13.96 37.26 14.80
N ALA A 426 -15.16 36.74 14.55
CA ALA A 426 -16.07 37.28 13.52
C ALA A 426 -16.55 38.70 13.88
N GLU A 427 -16.91 38.94 15.14
CA GLU A 427 -17.30 40.27 15.63
C GLU A 427 -16.19 41.31 15.43
N THR A 428 -14.93 40.94 15.64
CA THR A 428 -13.79 41.87 15.42
C THR A 428 -13.63 42.31 13.96
N GLN A 429 -14.21 41.54 13.03
CA GLN A 429 -14.22 41.81 11.60
C GLN A 429 -15.61 42.30 11.11
N GLN A 430 -16.53 42.60 12.04
CA GLN A 430 -17.90 43.06 11.76
C GLN A 430 -18.72 42.06 10.91
N VAL A 431 -18.47 40.75 11.09
CA VAL A 431 -19.24 39.68 10.46
C VAL A 431 -20.09 38.98 11.53
N THR A 432 -21.35 38.70 11.21
CA THR A 432 -22.29 38.08 12.14
C THR A 432 -22.72 36.69 11.66
N PHE A 433 -23.29 35.91 12.57
CA PHE A 433 -23.89 34.62 12.27
C PHE A 433 -25.41 34.77 12.19
N GLU A 434 -26.04 34.06 11.27
CA GLU A 434 -27.49 33.91 11.24
C GLU A 434 -28.01 33.30 12.55
N GLU A 435 -29.22 33.69 12.96
CA GLU A 435 -29.82 33.27 14.23
C GLU A 435 -29.87 31.74 14.34
N GLY A 436 -29.36 31.18 15.45
CA GLY A 436 -29.32 29.74 15.68
C GLY A 436 -28.16 28.98 15.02
N LEU A 437 -27.43 29.58 14.07
CA LEU A 437 -26.31 28.93 13.39
C LEU A 437 -25.16 28.57 14.34
N VAL A 438 -24.80 29.46 15.26
CA VAL A 438 -23.73 29.17 16.25
C VAL A 438 -24.08 27.93 17.07
N ASN A 439 -25.32 27.81 17.55
CA ASN A 439 -25.76 26.65 18.32
C ASN A 439 -25.69 25.36 17.49
N ARG A 440 -26.04 25.43 16.21
CA ARG A 440 -25.91 24.32 15.27
C ARG A 440 -24.45 23.91 15.09
N ILE A 441 -23.55 24.86 14.84
CA ILE A 441 -22.11 24.61 14.72
C ILE A 441 -21.56 23.94 15.99
N LEU A 442 -21.91 24.47 17.16
CA LEU A 442 -21.45 23.93 18.45
C LEU A 442 -21.98 22.52 18.72
N ASN A 443 -23.17 22.18 18.23
CA ASN A 443 -23.70 20.81 18.33
C ASN A 443 -22.94 19.86 17.39
N ASP A 444 -22.58 20.30 16.19
CA ASP A 444 -21.82 19.50 15.21
C ASP A 444 -20.38 19.21 15.64
N VAL A 445 -19.76 20.07 16.47
CA VAL A 445 -18.43 19.81 17.06
C VAL A 445 -18.48 18.63 18.04
N GLY A 446 -19.58 18.44 18.76
CA GLY A 446 -19.71 17.38 19.76
C GLY A 446 -18.69 17.47 20.92
N GLY A 447 -18.50 16.36 21.64
CA GLY A 447 -17.57 16.24 22.77
C GLY A 447 -16.26 15.48 22.45
N GLU A 448 -16.08 15.03 21.21
CA GLU A 448 -14.94 14.19 20.84
C GLU A 448 -13.62 15.00 20.79
N PRO A 449 -12.50 14.45 21.31
CA PRO A 449 -11.18 15.04 21.18
C PRO A 449 -10.78 15.18 19.69
N GLY A 450 -10.25 16.36 19.31
CA GLY A 450 -9.68 16.57 17.97
C GLY A 450 -10.58 17.27 16.95
N ASN A 451 -11.76 17.78 17.35
CA ASN A 451 -12.68 18.46 16.44
C ASN A 451 -12.40 19.97 16.25
N LEU A 452 -11.50 20.58 17.03
CA LEU A 452 -11.18 22.02 16.88
C LEU A 452 -10.57 22.37 15.51
N PRO A 453 -9.63 21.59 14.94
CA PRO A 453 -9.12 21.86 13.59
C PRO A 453 -10.20 21.74 12.50
N LEU A 454 -11.16 20.83 12.68
CA LEU A 454 -12.30 20.68 11.78
C LEU A 454 -13.26 21.88 11.88
N LEU A 455 -13.51 22.36 13.11
CA LEU A 455 -14.28 23.57 13.36
C LEU A 455 -13.63 24.78 12.69
N GLU A 456 -12.34 25.01 12.92
CA GLU A 456 -11.58 26.08 12.28
C GLU A 456 -11.63 25.97 10.76
N PHE A 457 -11.50 24.76 10.21
CA PHE A 457 -11.60 24.54 8.77
C PHE A 457 -12.99 24.85 8.22
N ALA A 458 -14.05 24.38 8.88
CA ALA A 458 -15.43 24.65 8.49
C ALA A 458 -15.76 26.15 8.56
N LEU A 459 -15.30 26.86 9.60
CA LEU A 459 -15.44 28.31 9.72
C LEU A 459 -14.63 29.06 8.66
N THR A 460 -13.44 28.57 8.33
CA THR A 460 -12.63 29.13 7.22
C THR A 460 -13.40 29.06 5.90
N GLN A 461 -13.99 27.90 5.60
CA GLN A 461 -14.78 27.65 4.40
C GLN A 461 -16.12 28.40 4.40
N LEU A 462 -16.75 28.57 5.57
CA LEU A 462 -17.98 29.32 5.74
C LEU A 462 -17.73 30.83 5.54
N TRP A 463 -16.60 31.33 6.01
CA TRP A 463 -16.19 32.74 5.85
C TRP A 463 -16.06 33.14 4.38
N GLU A 464 -15.48 32.26 3.56
CA GLU A 464 -15.32 32.47 2.11
C GLU A 464 -16.66 32.49 1.38
N ARG A 465 -17.70 31.88 1.96
CA ARG A 465 -19.06 31.78 1.42
C ARG A 465 -20.05 32.76 2.09
N GLN A 466 -19.56 33.73 2.84
CA GLN A 466 -20.41 34.73 3.50
C GLN A 466 -21.23 35.54 2.48
N GLU A 467 -22.43 35.94 2.89
CA GLU A 467 -23.31 36.79 2.10
C GLU A 467 -23.53 38.10 2.87
N GLN A 468 -23.02 39.22 2.33
CA GLN A 468 -23.24 40.56 2.89
C GLN A 468 -22.79 40.71 4.36
N GLY A 469 -21.69 40.05 4.76
CA GLY A 469 -21.20 40.08 6.14
C GLY A 469 -21.93 39.13 7.09
N VAL A 470 -22.78 38.24 6.58
CA VAL A 470 -23.50 37.24 7.37
C VAL A 470 -23.07 35.83 6.96
N LEU A 471 -22.76 35.00 7.96
CA LEU A 471 -22.56 33.56 7.81
C LEU A 471 -23.91 32.86 7.95
N THR A 472 -24.35 32.16 6.91
CA THR A 472 -25.72 31.65 6.80
C THR A 472 -25.81 30.13 6.98
N HIS A 473 -26.99 29.65 7.37
CA HIS A 473 -27.31 28.21 7.40
C HIS A 473 -27.13 27.56 6.03
N ARG A 474 -27.57 28.24 4.97
CA ARG A 474 -27.42 27.77 3.59
C ARG A 474 -25.96 27.57 3.20
N ALA A 475 -25.09 28.55 3.52
CA ALA A 475 -23.66 28.42 3.26
C ALA A 475 -23.04 27.30 4.11
N TYR A 476 -23.49 27.14 5.35
CA TYR A 476 -23.03 26.06 6.23
C TYR A 476 -23.42 24.66 5.74
N ASP A 477 -24.61 24.51 5.17
CA ASP A 477 -25.07 23.26 4.54
C ASP A 477 -24.28 22.94 3.27
N ALA A 478 -23.93 23.96 2.48
CA ALA A 478 -23.07 23.82 1.31
C ALA A 478 -21.65 23.38 1.70
N VAL A 479 -21.06 24.00 2.73
CA VAL A 479 -19.76 23.59 3.32
C VAL A 479 -19.85 22.16 3.86
N GLY A 480 -20.95 21.84 4.53
CA GLY A 480 -21.25 20.50 4.96
C GLY A 480 -21.11 20.17 6.43
N GLY A 481 -21.29 21.18 7.28
CA GLY A 481 -21.08 21.01 8.72
C GLY A 481 -19.61 20.88 9.10
N VAL A 482 -19.33 20.77 10.40
CA VAL A 482 -17.95 20.65 10.93
C VAL A 482 -17.26 19.39 10.42
N ALA A 483 -17.96 18.26 10.43
CA ALA A 483 -17.39 16.97 10.02
C ALA A 483 -17.21 16.84 8.51
N GLY A 484 -18.13 17.41 7.71
CA GLY A 484 -18.18 17.26 6.27
C GLY A 484 -17.39 18.32 5.47
N ALA A 485 -17.01 19.43 6.11
CA ALA A 485 -16.27 20.51 5.45
C ALA A 485 -14.95 20.05 4.83
N LEU A 486 -14.14 19.33 5.63
CA LEU A 486 -12.82 18.90 5.22
C LEU A 486 -12.86 17.83 4.13
N THR A 487 -13.81 16.89 4.23
CA THR A 487 -14.03 15.84 3.24
C THR A 487 -14.48 16.41 1.91
N ARG A 488 -15.51 17.28 1.91
CA ARG A 488 -16.00 17.91 0.67
C ARG A 488 -14.92 18.73 -0.02
N HIS A 489 -14.17 19.54 0.73
CA HIS A 489 -13.07 20.31 0.16
C HIS A 489 -11.99 19.41 -0.43
N ALA A 490 -11.62 18.31 0.25
CA ALA A 490 -10.63 17.38 -0.28
C ALA A 490 -11.13 16.65 -1.55
N ASP A 491 -12.41 16.27 -1.59
CA ASP A 491 -13.04 15.67 -2.77
C ASP A 491 -13.13 16.67 -3.93
N GLU A 492 -13.57 17.90 -3.69
CA GLU A 492 -13.63 18.97 -4.69
C GLU A 492 -12.24 19.24 -5.27
N VAL A 493 -11.22 19.46 -4.45
CA VAL A 493 -9.84 19.69 -4.93
C VAL A 493 -9.33 18.52 -5.75
N TYR A 494 -9.62 17.29 -5.33
CA TYR A 494 -9.21 16.09 -6.06
C TYR A 494 -9.92 15.96 -7.41
N GLU A 495 -11.22 16.23 -7.47
CA GLU A 495 -12.04 16.13 -8.69
C GLU A 495 -11.70 17.21 -9.72
N HIS A 496 -11.14 18.36 -9.29
CA HIS A 496 -10.62 19.39 -10.20
C HIS A 496 -9.24 19.04 -10.82
N LEU A 497 -8.59 17.96 -10.39
CA LEU A 497 -7.36 17.47 -11.01
C LEU A 497 -7.67 16.64 -12.26
N SER A 498 -6.80 16.69 -13.28
CA SER A 498 -6.90 15.79 -14.44
C SER A 498 -6.70 14.31 -14.05
N GLU A 499 -7.15 13.35 -14.86
CA GLU A 499 -7.05 11.92 -14.53
C GLU A 499 -5.59 11.46 -14.25
N GLU A 500 -4.61 11.97 -15.01
CA GLU A 500 -3.19 11.69 -14.73
C GLU A 500 -2.73 12.31 -13.40
N GLU A 501 -3.16 13.53 -13.09
CA GLU A 501 -2.86 14.20 -11.83
C GLU A 501 -3.54 13.48 -10.65
N GLN A 502 -4.77 13.00 -10.80
CA GLN A 502 -5.49 12.24 -9.78
C GLN A 502 -4.77 10.95 -9.39
N ALA A 503 -4.27 10.19 -10.38
CA ALA A 503 -3.47 9.00 -10.15
C ALA A 503 -2.15 9.30 -9.44
N ARG A 504 -1.48 10.41 -9.81
CA ARG A 504 -0.25 10.87 -9.12
C ARG A 504 -0.54 11.40 -7.72
N ALA A 505 -1.63 12.15 -7.52
CA ALA A 505 -2.02 12.73 -6.24
C ALA A 505 -2.29 11.64 -5.20
N ARG A 506 -2.98 10.57 -5.62
CA ARG A 506 -3.15 9.36 -4.80
C ARG A 506 -1.80 8.84 -4.31
N LYS A 507 -0.83 8.62 -5.21
CA LYS A 507 0.52 8.15 -4.84
C LYS A 507 1.24 9.13 -3.90
N VAL A 508 1.11 10.44 -4.10
CA VAL A 508 1.71 11.45 -3.20
C VAL A 508 1.11 11.33 -1.80
N LEU A 509 -0.22 11.39 -1.69
CA LEU A 509 -0.91 11.40 -0.40
C LEU A 509 -0.63 10.14 0.42
N ILE A 510 -0.59 8.96 -0.22
CA ILE A 510 -0.20 7.70 0.43
C ILE A 510 1.25 7.76 0.98
N GLN A 511 2.17 8.38 0.25
CA GLN A 511 3.58 8.51 0.67
C GLN A 511 3.77 9.48 1.86
N LEU A 512 2.79 10.38 2.09
CA LEU A 512 2.76 11.33 3.19
C LEU A 512 2.07 10.79 4.46
N VAL A 513 1.63 9.52 4.46
CA VAL A 513 1.02 8.86 5.62
C VAL A 513 1.90 7.70 6.07
N GLN A 514 2.03 7.56 7.39
CA GLN A 514 2.67 6.43 8.05
C GLN A 514 1.59 5.60 8.75
N PRO A 515 1.44 4.31 8.39
CA PRO A 515 0.49 3.43 9.05
C PRO A 515 0.94 3.15 10.49
N GLY A 516 0.01 3.25 11.44
CA GLY A 516 0.27 2.90 12.84
C GLY A 516 0.24 1.39 13.08
N GLU A 517 1.21 0.86 13.84
CA GLU A 517 1.20 -0.54 14.30
C GLU A 517 0.27 -0.67 15.52
N GLY A 518 -1.04 -0.83 15.28
CA GLY A 518 -2.04 -0.90 16.35
C GLY A 518 -2.43 0.45 16.97
N THR A 519 -1.89 1.55 16.42
CA THR A 519 -2.31 2.93 16.70
C THR A 519 -2.90 3.57 15.44
N GLU A 520 -3.51 4.75 15.58
CA GLU A 520 -4.02 5.51 14.43
C GLU A 520 -2.91 5.88 13.44
N ASP A 521 -3.25 5.96 12.16
CA ASP A 521 -2.33 6.39 11.11
C ASP A 521 -1.88 7.84 11.34
N THR A 522 -0.59 8.08 11.21
CA THR A 522 0.03 9.39 11.45
C THR A 522 0.55 9.98 10.15
N ARG A 523 0.78 11.30 10.15
CA ARG A 523 1.43 11.97 9.02
C ARG A 523 2.92 11.67 8.98
N ARG A 524 3.46 11.63 7.77
CA ARG A 524 4.89 11.45 7.45
C ARG A 524 5.38 12.60 6.58
N GLN A 525 6.66 12.95 6.75
CA GLN A 525 7.36 13.87 5.86
C GLN A 525 8.06 13.09 4.74
N ALA A 526 7.76 13.43 3.48
CA ALA A 526 8.45 12.90 2.31
C ALA A 526 9.28 14.01 1.64
N THR A 527 10.52 13.71 1.26
CA THR A 527 11.42 14.69 0.62
C THR A 527 11.16 14.82 -0.89
N ARG A 528 11.60 15.92 -1.49
CA ARG A 528 11.55 16.12 -2.96
C ARG A 528 12.25 15.01 -3.75
N LYS A 529 13.36 14.47 -3.22
CA LYS A 529 14.07 13.33 -3.83
C LYS A 529 13.25 12.04 -3.80
N GLU A 530 12.46 11.83 -2.75
CA GLU A 530 11.58 10.65 -2.60
C GLU A 530 10.38 10.72 -3.55
N LEU A 531 9.75 11.89 -3.64
CA LEU A 531 8.57 12.08 -4.49
C LEU A 531 8.96 12.14 -5.97
N GLY A 532 10.11 12.72 -6.31
CA GLY A 532 10.51 13.03 -7.68
C GLY A 532 9.82 14.30 -8.21
N GLU A 533 10.36 14.89 -9.28
CA GLU A 533 9.97 16.23 -9.75
C GLU A 533 8.49 16.36 -10.11
N ALA A 534 7.93 15.38 -10.85
CA ALA A 534 6.52 15.44 -11.28
C ALA A 534 5.53 15.34 -10.12
N ARG A 535 5.84 14.52 -9.10
CA ARG A 535 5.00 14.37 -7.89
C ARG A 535 5.19 15.55 -6.93
N TRP A 536 6.37 16.16 -6.91
CA TRP A 536 6.65 17.35 -6.13
C TRP A 536 5.86 18.57 -6.62
N ALA A 537 5.81 18.81 -7.93
CA ALA A 537 4.99 19.89 -8.50
C ALA A 537 3.50 19.74 -8.13
N LEU A 538 3.01 18.51 -8.08
CA LEU A 538 1.64 18.22 -7.64
C LEU A 538 1.47 18.40 -6.13
N ALA A 539 2.45 18.03 -5.32
CA ALA A 539 2.44 18.30 -3.88
C ALA A 539 2.38 19.80 -3.58
N GLN A 540 3.04 20.64 -4.39
CA GLN A 540 2.93 22.11 -4.31
C GLN A 540 1.52 22.60 -4.67
N LYS A 541 0.91 22.08 -5.74
CA LYS A 541 -0.48 22.39 -6.11
C LYS A 541 -1.48 21.98 -5.00
N LEU A 542 -1.26 20.83 -4.35
CA LEU A 542 -2.04 20.39 -3.20
C LEU A 542 -1.79 21.25 -1.94
N ALA A 543 -0.61 21.87 -1.84
CA ALA A 543 -0.29 22.80 -0.76
C ALA A 543 -0.99 24.15 -0.93
N ASP A 544 -1.12 24.65 -2.16
CA ASP A 544 -1.93 25.83 -2.47
C ASP A 544 -3.41 25.60 -2.08
N ALA A 545 -3.90 24.37 -2.23
CA ALA A 545 -5.23 23.95 -1.82
C ALA A 545 -5.35 23.58 -0.31
N ARG A 546 -4.28 23.76 0.48
CA ARG A 546 -4.18 23.48 1.93
C ARG A 546 -4.38 22.01 2.35
N LEU A 547 -4.25 21.05 1.43
CA LEU A 547 -4.28 19.62 1.75
C LEU A 547 -2.91 19.09 2.18
N VAL A 548 -1.84 19.71 1.68
CA VAL A 548 -0.44 19.38 1.96
C VAL A 548 0.27 20.62 2.51
N VAL A 549 1.31 20.43 3.30
CA VAL A 549 2.21 21.50 3.74
C VAL A 549 3.61 21.18 3.25
N THR A 550 4.26 22.15 2.61
CA THR A 550 5.66 22.03 2.18
C THR A 550 6.58 22.83 3.10
N GLY A 551 7.76 22.30 3.39
CA GLY A 551 8.79 22.96 4.20
C GLY A 551 10.20 22.63 3.75
N ARG A 552 11.21 23.11 4.49
CA ARG A 552 12.64 22.89 4.21
C ARG A 552 13.38 22.42 5.46
N GLY A 553 14.08 21.29 5.36
CA GLY A 553 14.77 20.61 6.47
C GLY A 553 16.14 21.20 6.84
N ALA A 554 16.76 20.63 7.88
CA ALA A 554 18.11 20.92 8.39
C ALA A 554 19.20 20.90 7.30
N ASP A 555 19.10 19.92 6.42
CA ASP A 555 19.98 19.63 5.29
C ASP A 555 19.70 20.47 4.03
N GLY A 556 18.73 21.39 4.11
CA GLY A 556 18.29 22.23 3.00
C GLY A 556 17.34 21.54 2.01
N GLN A 557 16.98 20.27 2.25
CA GLN A 557 16.04 19.54 1.40
C GLN A 557 14.60 19.98 1.64
N GLU A 558 13.83 20.10 0.56
CA GLU A 558 12.42 20.40 0.64
C GLU A 558 11.62 19.13 0.96
N PHE A 559 10.61 19.25 1.81
CA PHE A 559 9.73 18.15 2.22
C PHE A 559 8.26 18.55 2.12
N ALA A 560 7.39 17.55 1.96
CA ALA A 560 5.94 17.68 2.01
C ALA A 560 5.39 16.81 3.15
N GLU A 561 4.30 17.25 3.79
CA GLU A 561 3.52 16.50 4.79
C GLU A 561 2.02 16.73 4.59
N VAL A 562 1.17 15.81 5.03
CA VAL A 562 -0.29 16.06 5.04
C VAL A 562 -0.58 17.25 5.96
N GLY A 563 -1.44 18.17 5.51
CA GLY A 563 -1.71 19.41 6.25
C GLY A 563 -2.28 19.18 7.65
N HIS A 564 -3.06 18.11 7.85
CA HIS A 564 -3.56 17.72 9.16
C HIS A 564 -3.92 16.23 9.24
N GLU A 565 -3.77 15.60 10.42
CA GLU A 565 -4.17 14.20 10.64
C GLU A 565 -5.68 13.96 10.44
N ALA A 566 -6.50 15.01 10.57
CA ALA A 566 -7.93 14.92 10.32
C ALA A 566 -8.28 14.52 8.88
N LEU A 567 -7.42 14.87 7.90
CA LEU A 567 -7.56 14.40 6.53
C LEU A 567 -7.43 12.87 6.47
N ILE A 568 -6.42 12.32 7.17
CA ILE A 568 -6.19 10.88 7.24
C ILE A 568 -7.38 10.19 7.92
N ARG A 569 -7.91 10.78 9.01
CA ARG A 569 -8.98 10.15 9.80
C ARG A 569 -10.36 10.23 9.20
N ARG A 570 -10.70 11.29 8.46
CA ARG A 570 -12.08 11.55 8.01
C ARG A 570 -12.27 11.49 6.51
N TRP A 571 -11.21 11.67 5.71
CA TRP A 571 -11.36 11.59 4.27
C TRP A 571 -11.47 10.14 3.81
N LYS A 572 -12.69 9.75 3.41
CA LYS A 572 -13.04 8.38 3.05
C LYS A 572 -12.09 7.81 1.98
N ARG A 573 -11.86 8.55 0.89
CA ARG A 573 -10.97 8.13 -0.20
C ARG A 573 -9.54 7.87 0.29
N LEU A 574 -8.97 8.77 1.08
CA LEU A 574 -7.60 8.59 1.60
C LEU A 574 -7.50 7.39 2.55
N ARG A 575 -8.54 7.12 3.36
CA ARG A 575 -8.59 5.90 4.19
C ARG A 575 -8.65 4.64 3.34
N GLU A 576 -9.54 4.60 2.35
CA GLU A 576 -9.66 3.46 1.42
C GLU A 576 -8.32 3.22 0.69
N TRP A 577 -7.66 4.29 0.22
CA TRP A 577 -6.32 4.18 -0.38
C TRP A 577 -5.29 3.68 0.62
N MET A 578 -5.29 4.18 1.85
CA MET A 578 -4.38 3.73 2.89
C MET A 578 -4.63 2.29 3.33
N GLU A 579 -5.87 1.79 3.29
CA GLU A 579 -6.22 0.38 3.55
C GLU A 579 -5.73 -0.53 2.42
N GLU A 580 -5.97 -0.16 1.16
CA GLU A 580 -5.47 -0.88 -0.03
C GLU A 580 -3.93 -0.95 -0.04
N ASP A 581 -3.27 0.15 0.34
CA ASP A 581 -1.82 0.31 0.27
C ASP A 581 -1.11 0.03 1.62
N ARG A 582 -1.83 -0.40 2.67
CA ARG A 582 -1.29 -0.55 4.04
C ARG A 582 -0.11 -1.52 4.10
N GLU A 583 -0.23 -2.68 3.47
CA GLU A 583 0.82 -3.70 3.46
C GLU A 583 2.11 -3.19 2.80
N PHE A 584 1.96 -2.48 1.68
CA PHE A 584 3.10 -1.88 0.98
C PHE A 584 3.77 -0.83 1.86
N ARG A 585 2.99 0.01 2.56
CA ARG A 585 3.51 1.07 3.42
C ARG A 585 4.21 0.54 4.66
N LEU A 586 3.65 -0.47 5.33
CA LEU A 586 4.30 -1.14 6.46
C LEU A 586 5.62 -1.80 6.02
N TRP A 587 5.60 -2.53 4.90
CA TRP A 587 6.83 -3.12 4.33
C TRP A 587 7.87 -2.05 3.99
N GLN A 588 7.47 -0.96 3.32
CA GLN A 588 8.38 0.09 2.90
C GLN A 588 9.06 0.74 4.10
N GLU A 589 8.32 1.00 5.18
CA GLU A 589 8.87 1.63 6.38
C GLU A 589 9.78 0.67 7.18
N GLN A 590 9.42 -0.61 7.27
CA GLN A 590 10.28 -1.65 7.83
C GLN A 590 11.61 -1.77 7.06
N MET A 591 11.55 -1.76 5.72
CA MET A 591 12.75 -1.83 4.87
C MET A 591 13.61 -0.57 4.95
N ARG A 592 13.01 0.63 5.09
CA ARG A 592 13.75 1.88 5.35
C ARG A 592 14.49 1.85 6.68
N SER A 593 13.87 1.29 7.72
CA SER A 593 14.51 1.13 9.02
C SER A 593 15.75 0.23 8.91
N LEU A 594 15.60 -0.95 8.28
CA LEU A 594 16.71 -1.89 8.08
C LEU A 594 17.82 -1.34 7.18
N CYS A 595 17.47 -0.63 6.10
CA CYS A 595 18.45 -0.01 5.20
C CYS A 595 19.33 1.01 5.93
N ARG A 596 18.76 1.77 6.87
CA ARG A 596 19.51 2.74 7.66
C ARG A 596 20.41 2.07 8.70
N GLN A 597 19.94 1.04 9.38
CA GLN A 597 20.78 0.23 10.27
C GLN A 597 22.00 -0.37 9.53
N TRP A 598 21.81 -0.76 8.27
CA TRP A 598 22.90 -1.20 7.42
C TRP A 598 23.89 -0.09 7.07
N GLU A 599 23.42 1.13 6.78
CA GLU A 599 24.32 2.26 6.53
C GLU A 599 25.10 2.68 7.78
N GLU A 600 24.44 2.73 8.94
CA GLU A 600 25.05 3.10 10.23
C GLU A 600 26.08 2.08 10.72
N SER A 601 25.83 0.78 10.48
CA SER A 601 26.77 -0.31 10.79
C SER A 601 27.97 -0.39 9.83
N ARG A 602 28.20 0.64 9.01
CA ARG A 602 29.21 0.66 7.93
C ARG A 602 29.04 -0.48 6.93
N ARG A 603 27.78 -0.85 6.65
CA ARG A 603 27.36 -1.90 5.73
C ARG A 603 27.71 -3.30 6.21
N ASP A 604 27.45 -3.58 7.48
CA ASP A 604 27.60 -4.92 8.04
C ASP A 604 26.61 -5.90 7.39
N ASP A 605 27.11 -7.02 6.93
CA ASP A 605 26.35 -8.05 6.23
C ASP A 605 25.26 -8.71 7.10
N ASP A 606 25.35 -8.57 8.43
CA ASP A 606 24.37 -9.12 9.36
C ASP A 606 23.05 -8.35 9.43
N THR A 607 23.03 -7.12 8.93
CA THR A 607 21.82 -6.27 8.87
C THR A 607 21.10 -6.34 7.53
N LEU A 608 21.65 -7.07 6.55
CA LEU A 608 21.03 -7.27 5.24
C LEU A 608 19.72 -8.07 5.34
N PRO A 609 18.73 -7.80 4.46
CA PRO A 609 17.44 -8.47 4.52
C PRO A 609 17.60 -9.95 4.12
N ARG A 610 17.05 -10.87 4.93
CA ARG A 610 17.17 -12.32 4.76
C ARG A 610 15.81 -13.02 4.69
N GLY A 611 15.78 -14.21 4.08
CA GLY A 611 14.62 -15.10 4.08
C GLY A 611 13.33 -14.44 3.59
N THR A 612 12.32 -14.38 4.45
CA THR A 612 10.98 -13.84 4.14
C THR A 612 11.01 -12.34 3.84
N LEU A 613 11.87 -11.55 4.51
CA LEU A 613 12.00 -10.12 4.26
C LEU A 613 12.54 -9.83 2.85
N LEU A 614 13.50 -10.62 2.39
CA LEU A 614 14.07 -10.50 1.05
C LEU A 614 13.10 -10.97 -0.04
N ALA A 615 12.36 -12.06 0.22
CA ALA A 615 11.33 -12.55 -0.72
C ALA A 615 10.20 -11.53 -0.91
N ARG A 616 9.69 -10.95 0.19
CA ARG A 616 8.66 -9.90 0.14
C ARG A 616 9.19 -8.62 -0.52
N ALA A 617 10.47 -8.29 -0.31
CA ALA A 617 11.10 -7.15 -0.97
C ALA A 617 11.18 -7.29 -2.50
N ARG A 618 11.39 -8.51 -3.03
CA ARG A 618 11.36 -8.78 -4.48
C ARG A 618 9.97 -8.58 -5.08
N GLU A 619 8.96 -9.14 -4.42
CA GLU A 619 7.56 -9.03 -4.87
C GLU A 619 7.13 -7.56 -5.01
N TRP A 620 7.46 -6.72 -4.02
CA TRP A 620 7.12 -5.30 -4.07
C TRP A 620 7.97 -4.51 -5.08
N LEU A 621 9.22 -4.89 -5.32
CA LEU A 621 10.05 -4.29 -6.36
C LEU A 621 9.55 -4.61 -7.78
N GLU A 622 9.04 -5.82 -8.02
CA GLU A 622 8.45 -6.19 -9.32
C GLU A 622 7.12 -5.47 -9.57
N ARG A 623 6.26 -5.35 -8.54
CA ARG A 623 4.96 -4.69 -8.67
C ARG A 623 5.02 -3.16 -8.72
N ARG A 624 5.89 -2.54 -7.91
CA ARG A 624 5.90 -1.08 -7.65
C ARG A 624 7.30 -0.48 -7.49
N GLY A 625 8.28 -1.00 -8.23
CA GLY A 625 9.66 -0.57 -8.15
C GLY A 625 9.90 0.92 -8.40
N ASP A 626 8.97 1.61 -9.10
CA ASP A 626 8.99 3.06 -9.37
C ASP A 626 8.65 3.94 -8.14
N GLU A 627 8.10 3.34 -7.09
CA GLU A 627 7.74 4.00 -5.82
C GLU A 627 8.75 3.73 -4.70
N VAL A 628 9.77 2.91 -4.98
CA VAL A 628 10.83 2.54 -4.03
C VAL A 628 12.10 3.35 -4.32
N GLU A 629 12.68 3.91 -3.27
CA GLU A 629 13.86 4.79 -3.39
C GLU A 629 15.12 4.03 -3.83
N LYS A 630 16.00 4.71 -4.58
CA LYS A 630 17.27 4.14 -5.09
C LYS A 630 18.20 3.54 -4.00
N PRO A 631 18.33 4.10 -2.78
CA PRO A 631 19.11 3.47 -1.71
C PRO A 631 18.54 2.11 -1.30
N LEU A 632 17.21 1.99 -1.19
CA LEU A 632 16.53 0.72 -0.87
C LEU A 632 16.79 -0.34 -1.94
N HIS A 633 16.76 0.03 -3.22
CA HIS A 633 17.13 -0.86 -4.32
C HIS A 633 18.55 -1.43 -4.16
N LYS A 634 19.52 -0.61 -3.72
CA LYS A 634 20.90 -1.07 -3.45
C LYS A 634 20.97 -2.00 -2.26
N PHE A 635 20.25 -1.69 -1.18
CA PHE A 635 20.19 -2.52 0.03
C PHE A 635 19.60 -3.91 -0.25
N ILE A 636 18.48 -3.96 -0.98
CA ILE A 636 17.84 -5.23 -1.36
C ILE A 636 18.77 -6.05 -2.24
N ARG A 637 19.38 -5.43 -3.27
CA ARG A 637 20.34 -6.11 -4.17
C ARG A 637 21.58 -6.64 -3.42
N ALA A 638 22.03 -5.96 -2.36
CA ALA A 638 23.11 -6.46 -1.51
C ALA A 638 22.67 -7.71 -0.72
N GLY A 639 21.44 -7.72 -0.19
CA GLY A 639 20.84 -8.89 0.45
C GLY A 639 20.69 -10.08 -0.50
N GLU A 640 20.31 -9.85 -1.76
CA GLU A 640 20.22 -10.89 -2.79
C GLU A 640 21.57 -11.57 -3.06
N LYS A 641 22.61 -10.78 -3.29
CA LYS A 641 23.98 -11.30 -3.52
C LYS A 641 24.48 -12.13 -2.34
N ARG A 642 24.15 -11.72 -1.11
CA ARG A 642 24.51 -12.49 0.08
C ARG A 642 23.69 -13.77 0.22
N ALA A 643 22.37 -13.73 0.00
CA ALA A 643 21.53 -14.91 0.04
C ALA A 643 21.99 -15.99 -0.97
N GLU A 644 22.45 -15.56 -2.15
CA GLU A 644 23.09 -16.44 -3.12
C GLU A 644 24.41 -17.04 -2.59
N ALA A 645 25.24 -16.25 -1.92
CA ALA A 645 26.48 -16.72 -1.31
C ALA A 645 26.22 -17.72 -0.15
N GLU A 646 25.22 -17.47 0.70
CA GLU A 646 24.80 -18.34 1.80
C GLU A 646 24.22 -19.66 1.28
N ARG A 647 23.40 -19.64 0.23
CA ARG A 647 22.93 -20.88 -0.44
C ARG A 647 24.10 -21.72 -0.94
N ARG A 648 25.08 -21.10 -1.62
CA ARG A 648 26.30 -21.79 -2.08
C ARG A 648 27.16 -22.33 -0.93
N ALA A 649 27.11 -21.73 0.25
CA ALA A 649 27.81 -22.23 1.44
C ALA A 649 27.04 -23.36 2.14
N GLN A 650 25.71 -23.24 2.28
CA GLN A 650 24.84 -24.26 2.84
C GLN A 650 24.81 -25.53 2.00
N GLU A 651 24.84 -25.41 0.67
CA GLU A 651 25.00 -26.56 -0.22
C GLU A 651 26.34 -27.28 -0.02
N ARG A 652 27.42 -26.54 0.27
CA ARG A 652 28.74 -27.14 0.57
C ARG A 652 28.71 -27.89 1.90
N LEU A 653 28.05 -27.34 2.92
CA LEU A 653 27.90 -27.98 4.22
C LEU A 653 26.94 -29.19 4.16
N ARG A 654 25.78 -29.06 3.49
CA ARG A 654 24.85 -30.18 3.24
C ARG A 654 25.55 -31.29 2.45
N ARG A 655 26.34 -30.98 1.43
CA ARG A 655 27.13 -32.00 0.72
C ARG A 655 28.13 -32.71 1.63
N ARG A 656 28.75 -32.03 2.60
CA ARG A 656 29.64 -32.66 3.60
C ARG A 656 28.88 -33.50 4.62
N ILE A 657 27.76 -33.01 5.14
CA ILE A 657 26.91 -33.70 6.12
C ILE A 657 26.25 -34.93 5.49
N ILE A 658 25.71 -34.82 4.27
CA ILE A 658 25.14 -35.94 3.52
C ILE A 658 26.24 -36.98 3.26
N ARG A 659 27.44 -36.58 2.82
CA ARG A 659 28.56 -37.51 2.66
C ARG A 659 28.96 -38.19 3.98
N GLY A 660 28.92 -37.47 5.11
CA GLY A 660 29.21 -38.03 6.43
C GLY A 660 28.13 -38.99 6.93
N LEU A 661 26.85 -38.63 6.76
CA LEU A 661 25.69 -39.44 7.11
C LEU A 661 25.55 -40.67 6.21
N THR A 662 25.83 -40.57 4.90
CA THR A 662 25.81 -41.74 4.02
C THR A 662 26.95 -42.70 4.34
N LEU A 663 28.13 -42.20 4.71
CA LEU A 663 29.24 -43.05 5.16
C LEU A 663 28.92 -43.73 6.51
N GLY A 664 28.33 -42.98 7.46
CA GLY A 664 27.90 -43.50 8.75
C GLY A 664 26.74 -44.50 8.65
N LEU A 665 25.75 -44.22 7.79
CA LEU A 665 24.63 -45.12 7.51
C LEU A 665 25.10 -46.36 6.76
N MET A 666 26.02 -46.25 5.80
CA MET A 666 26.66 -47.41 5.17
C MET A 666 27.40 -48.26 6.20
N LEU A 667 28.16 -47.67 7.12
CA LEU A 667 28.87 -48.42 8.15
C LEU A 667 27.90 -49.12 9.12
N ALA A 668 26.84 -48.42 9.54
CA ALA A 668 25.80 -48.99 10.40
C ALA A 668 25.02 -50.10 9.68
N LEU A 669 24.73 -49.93 8.38
CA LEU A 669 24.07 -50.94 7.55
C LEU A 669 24.97 -52.15 7.35
N VAL A 670 26.28 -51.96 7.13
CA VAL A 670 27.26 -53.04 7.01
C VAL A 670 27.39 -53.81 8.32
N LEU A 671 27.41 -53.14 9.47
CA LEU A 671 27.45 -53.79 10.79
C LEU A 671 26.13 -54.51 11.13
N ALA A 672 24.99 -53.92 10.79
CA ALA A 672 23.67 -54.55 10.96
C ALA A 672 23.50 -55.75 10.01
N LEU A 673 23.99 -55.65 8.77
CA LEU A 673 24.04 -56.75 7.81
C LEU A 673 25.02 -57.83 8.27
N LEU A 674 26.17 -57.49 8.87
CA LEU A 674 27.09 -58.46 9.46
C LEU A 674 26.48 -59.19 10.66
N ALA A 675 25.77 -58.48 11.54
CA ALA A 675 25.08 -59.08 12.69
C ALA A 675 23.90 -59.96 12.26
N ALA A 676 23.09 -59.47 11.30
CA ALA A 676 22.02 -60.25 10.68
C ALA A 676 22.56 -61.45 9.91
N TRP A 677 23.73 -61.32 9.25
CA TRP A 677 24.42 -62.39 8.56
C TRP A 677 24.98 -63.43 9.54
N GLN A 678 25.56 -63.03 10.67
CA GLN A 678 26.01 -63.96 11.72
C GLN A 678 24.85 -64.70 12.38
N TRP A 679 23.73 -64.00 12.64
CA TRP A 679 22.51 -64.61 13.18
C TRP A 679 21.85 -65.55 12.18
N TRP A 680 21.80 -65.15 10.90
CA TRP A 680 21.32 -65.99 9.81
C TRP A 680 22.21 -67.22 9.63
N GLN A 681 23.54 -67.08 9.64
CA GLN A 681 24.47 -68.21 9.59
C GLN A 681 24.27 -69.21 10.74
N ALA A 682 24.09 -68.74 11.97
CA ALA A 682 23.88 -69.61 13.13
C ALA A 682 22.52 -70.34 13.07
N LYS A 683 21.48 -69.68 12.56
CA LYS A 683 20.14 -70.26 12.37
C LYS A 683 20.14 -71.30 11.24
N GLU A 684 20.82 -70.99 10.14
CA GLU A 684 20.96 -71.88 8.99
C GLU A 684 21.76 -73.14 9.34
N GLN A 685 22.86 -73.02 10.09
CA GLN A 685 23.66 -74.17 10.54
C GLN A 685 22.87 -75.12 11.45
N ARG A 686 22.07 -74.57 12.38
CA ARG A 686 21.20 -75.37 13.27
C ARG A 686 20.14 -76.14 12.48
N ASN A 687 19.48 -75.46 11.54
CA ASN A 687 18.45 -76.06 10.69
C ASN A 687 19.05 -77.11 9.74
N MET A 688 20.24 -76.87 9.19
CA MET A 688 20.97 -77.84 8.35
C MET A 688 21.39 -79.10 9.13
N ALA A 689 21.83 -78.96 10.38
CA ALA A 689 22.19 -80.12 11.21
C ALA A 689 20.98 -81.01 11.53
N LEU A 690 19.84 -80.38 11.87
CA LEU A 690 18.59 -81.07 12.15
C LEU A 690 18.02 -81.76 10.88
N ALA A 691 18.04 -81.06 9.74
CA ALA A 691 17.64 -81.63 8.46
C ALA A 691 18.51 -82.83 8.05
N ARG A 692 19.84 -82.76 8.22
CA ARG A 692 20.73 -83.90 7.94
C ARG A 692 20.46 -85.11 8.84
N GLN A 693 20.15 -84.89 10.12
CA GLN A 693 19.81 -85.97 11.05
C GLN A 693 18.50 -86.67 10.63
N LEU A 694 17.46 -85.90 10.31
CA LEU A 694 16.17 -86.42 9.86
C LEU A 694 16.29 -87.14 8.51
N ALA A 695 17.06 -86.58 7.57
CA ALA A 695 17.33 -87.18 6.27
C ALA A 695 18.09 -88.51 6.36
N ALA A 696 19.09 -88.60 7.24
CA ALA A 696 19.83 -89.85 7.47
C ALA A 696 18.95 -90.95 8.09
N GLN A 697 18.05 -90.59 9.01
CA GLN A 697 17.06 -91.52 9.57
C GLN A 697 16.06 -92.00 8.51
N ALA A 698 15.57 -91.09 7.68
CA ALA A 698 14.70 -91.41 6.55
C ALA A 698 15.38 -92.37 5.55
N LEU A 699 16.67 -92.15 5.26
CA LEU A 699 17.46 -93.00 4.36
C LEU A 699 17.70 -94.39 4.92
N TYR A 700 17.99 -94.49 6.21
CA TYR A 700 18.15 -95.77 6.91
C TYR A 700 16.85 -96.60 6.88
N MET A 701 15.72 -95.98 7.22
CA MET A 701 14.40 -96.63 7.19
C MET A 701 13.94 -97.02 5.78
N SER A 702 14.29 -96.21 4.77
CA SER A 702 14.00 -96.50 3.36
C SER A 702 14.74 -97.73 2.82
N ARG A 703 15.97 -97.99 3.28
CA ARG A 703 16.81 -99.08 2.77
C ARG A 703 16.49 -100.45 3.38
N THR A 704 15.96 -100.52 4.60
CA THR A 704 15.62 -101.78 5.29
C THR A 704 14.29 -101.67 6.04
N PRO A 705 13.13 -101.64 5.35
CA PRO A 705 11.83 -101.52 6.00
C PRO A 705 11.48 -102.81 6.74
N ARG A 706 11.24 -102.74 8.06
CA ARG A 706 10.84 -103.90 8.88
C ARG A 706 9.33 -104.09 8.93
N SER A 707 8.54 -103.10 8.52
CA SER A 707 7.07 -103.13 8.45
C SER A 707 6.50 -102.16 7.40
N ASN A 708 5.26 -102.37 6.95
CA ASN A 708 4.57 -101.46 6.02
C ASN A 708 4.36 -100.04 6.62
N THR A 709 4.29 -99.94 7.94
CA THR A 709 4.23 -98.66 8.67
C THR A 709 5.54 -97.88 8.58
N GLU A 710 6.71 -98.54 8.62
CA GLU A 710 8.01 -97.86 8.46
C GLU A 710 8.23 -97.36 7.03
N ALA A 711 7.67 -98.04 6.03
CA ALA A 711 7.73 -97.61 4.62
C ALA A 711 6.96 -96.30 4.35
N LEU A 712 5.97 -95.94 5.19
CA LEU A 712 5.21 -94.69 5.11
C LEU A 712 5.80 -93.57 5.98
N ILE A 713 6.60 -93.89 6.99
CA ILE A 713 7.25 -92.92 7.88
C ILE A 713 8.51 -92.32 7.22
N ALA A 714 9.24 -93.09 6.41
CA ALA A 714 10.44 -92.60 5.73
C ALA A 714 10.19 -91.37 4.80
N PRO A 715 9.13 -91.33 3.98
CA PRO A 715 8.77 -90.13 3.21
C PRO A 715 8.37 -88.94 4.11
N LEU A 716 7.65 -89.18 5.21
CA LEU A 716 7.23 -88.11 6.14
C LEU A 716 8.43 -87.48 6.87
N LEU A 717 9.40 -88.29 7.30
CA LEU A 717 10.66 -87.79 7.88
C LEU A 717 11.51 -87.03 6.86
N ALA A 718 11.51 -87.45 5.60
CA ALA A 718 12.21 -86.73 4.54
C ALA A 718 11.49 -85.41 4.16
N MET A 719 10.15 -85.36 4.20
CA MET A 719 9.39 -84.11 4.05
C MET A 719 9.68 -83.13 5.20
N GLU A 720 9.72 -83.64 6.44
CA GLU A 720 10.03 -82.81 7.60
C GLU A 720 11.48 -82.31 7.56
N ALA A 721 12.44 -83.14 7.12
CA ALA A 721 13.83 -82.70 6.89
C ALA A 721 13.91 -81.51 5.92
N LEU A 722 13.17 -81.54 4.81
CA LEU A 722 13.12 -80.46 3.82
C LEU A 722 12.42 -79.18 4.31
N ARG A 723 11.50 -79.28 5.28
CA ARG A 723 10.88 -78.09 5.91
C ARG A 723 11.86 -77.29 6.75
N HIS A 724 12.90 -77.94 7.29
CA HIS A 724 13.92 -77.28 8.11
C HIS A 724 15.11 -76.79 7.28
N ALA A 725 15.66 -77.61 6.36
CA ALA A 725 16.68 -77.17 5.41
C ALA A 725 16.78 -78.11 4.18
N PRO A 726 17.24 -77.63 3.02
CA PRO A 726 17.42 -78.48 1.84
C PRO A 726 18.48 -79.58 2.11
N SER A 727 18.14 -80.85 1.85
CA SER A 727 19.05 -82.01 1.98
C SER A 727 18.92 -82.94 0.79
N LEU A 728 20.06 -83.22 0.12
CA LEU A 728 20.12 -84.15 -1.00
C LEU A 728 19.72 -85.58 -0.59
N GLU A 729 20.03 -85.98 0.64
CA GLU A 729 19.64 -87.29 1.19
C GLU A 729 18.13 -87.39 1.44
N ALA A 730 17.48 -86.31 1.92
CA ALA A 730 16.03 -86.25 2.06
C ALA A 730 15.34 -86.25 0.69
N TYR A 731 15.91 -85.53 -0.28
CA TYR A 731 15.46 -85.58 -1.67
C TYR A 731 15.60 -87.01 -2.27
N ASP A 732 16.70 -87.74 -2.07
CA ASP A 732 16.89 -89.13 -2.55
C ASP A 732 15.85 -90.11 -1.94
N VAL A 733 15.51 -89.92 -0.67
CA VAL A 733 14.49 -90.73 0.02
C VAL A 733 13.08 -90.42 -0.47
N LEU A 734 12.77 -89.17 -0.80
CA LEU A 734 11.50 -88.79 -1.43
C LEU A 734 11.44 -89.19 -2.90
N GLN A 735 12.58 -89.19 -3.59
CA GLN A 735 12.70 -89.59 -4.98
C GLN A 735 12.33 -91.07 -5.19
N LYS A 736 12.67 -91.99 -4.29
CA LYS A 736 12.37 -93.43 -4.49
C LYS A 736 10.86 -93.78 -4.51
N PRO A 737 10.02 -93.24 -3.60
CA PRO A 737 8.56 -93.27 -3.73
C PRO A 737 8.07 -92.45 -4.93
N LEU A 738 8.65 -91.26 -5.18
CA LEU A 738 8.29 -90.40 -6.31
C LEU A 738 8.61 -91.01 -7.67
N PHE A 739 9.60 -91.92 -7.81
CA PHE A 739 9.94 -92.66 -9.04
C PHE A 739 9.06 -93.92 -9.24
N ARG A 740 8.41 -94.41 -8.18
CA ARG A 740 7.39 -95.48 -8.26
C ARG A 740 5.99 -94.92 -8.51
N TRP A 741 5.78 -93.65 -8.21
CA TRP A 741 4.73 -92.83 -8.80
C TRP A 741 5.33 -92.08 -10.01
N PRO A 742 4.59 -91.48 -10.94
CA PRO A 742 5.21 -90.83 -12.10
C PRO A 742 5.51 -89.35 -11.81
N PRO A 743 6.77 -88.83 -11.86
CA PRO A 743 7.05 -87.40 -11.67
C PRO A 743 7.82 -86.81 -12.87
N PHE A 744 7.15 -86.51 -13.96
CA PHE A 744 7.54 -85.42 -14.87
C PHE A 744 6.25 -84.85 -15.43
N HIS A 745 6.02 -83.54 -15.33
CA HIS A 745 4.84 -82.93 -15.95
C HIS A 745 5.18 -82.34 -17.34
N ALA A 746 6.35 -81.70 -17.62
CA ALA A 746 6.95 -81.64 -18.98
C ALA A 746 8.35 -80.98 -19.05
N ILE A 747 8.96 -81.02 -20.25
CA ILE A 747 10.19 -80.30 -20.64
C ILE A 747 9.88 -79.41 -21.85
N ILE A 748 10.11 -78.10 -21.73
CA ILE A 748 9.92 -77.11 -22.82
C ILE A 748 11.27 -76.90 -23.52
N ARG A 749 11.33 -77.12 -24.84
CA ARG A 749 12.59 -77.00 -25.61
C ARG A 749 12.61 -75.70 -26.45
N HIS A 750 13.73 -75.00 -26.38
CA HIS A 750 14.10 -73.86 -27.24
C HIS A 750 15.44 -74.13 -27.92
N ASN A 751 15.70 -73.46 -29.04
CA ASN A 751 16.93 -73.64 -29.84
C ASN A 751 18.03 -72.63 -29.49
N ALA A 752 17.77 -71.71 -28.57
CA ALA A 752 18.70 -70.71 -28.06
C ALA A 752 18.43 -70.44 -26.56
N PRO A 753 19.22 -69.60 -25.88
CA PRO A 753 18.95 -69.21 -24.49
C PRO A 753 17.53 -68.70 -24.28
N VAL A 754 16.94 -69.07 -23.14
CA VAL A 754 15.66 -68.54 -22.67
C VAL A 754 15.99 -67.33 -21.80
N GLU A 755 15.54 -66.16 -22.23
CA GLU A 755 15.91 -64.88 -21.64
C GLU A 755 14.85 -64.34 -20.68
N GLU A 756 13.61 -64.85 -20.75
CA GLU A 756 12.52 -64.42 -19.87
C GLU A 756 11.49 -65.53 -19.69
N VAL A 757 10.92 -65.61 -18.48
CA VAL A 757 9.89 -66.57 -18.08
C VAL A 757 8.83 -65.82 -17.29
N VAL A 758 7.57 -65.89 -17.72
CA VAL A 758 6.45 -65.18 -17.11
C VAL A 758 5.30 -66.15 -16.85
N PHE A 759 4.75 -66.14 -15.64
CA PHE A 759 3.53 -66.89 -15.31
C PHE A 759 2.29 -66.06 -15.63
N SER A 760 1.22 -66.72 -16.06
CA SER A 760 -0.11 -66.09 -16.10
C SER A 760 -0.55 -65.71 -14.67
N PRO A 761 -1.41 -64.69 -14.49
CA PRO A 761 -1.87 -64.24 -13.17
C PRO A 761 -2.54 -65.34 -12.31
N ASP A 762 -3.17 -66.32 -12.96
CA ASP A 762 -3.80 -67.47 -12.30
C ASP A 762 -2.84 -68.66 -12.07
N GLY A 763 -1.58 -68.54 -12.49
CA GLY A 763 -0.54 -69.57 -12.38
C GLY A 763 -0.79 -70.83 -13.22
N ARG A 764 -1.78 -70.83 -14.12
CA ARG A 764 -2.13 -72.01 -14.94
C ARG A 764 -1.29 -72.13 -16.21
N TYR A 765 -0.68 -71.04 -16.66
CA TYR A 765 0.14 -71.00 -17.87
C TYR A 765 1.48 -70.32 -17.62
N LEU A 766 2.45 -70.66 -18.45
CA LEU A 766 3.80 -70.13 -18.45
C LEU A 766 4.17 -69.72 -19.87
N ALA A 767 4.72 -68.52 -20.04
CA ALA A 767 5.33 -68.11 -21.29
C ALA A 767 6.85 -68.04 -21.14
N THR A 768 7.58 -68.60 -22.10
CA THR A 768 9.05 -68.57 -22.14
C THR A 768 9.53 -67.92 -23.43
N ARG A 769 10.32 -66.85 -23.30
CA ARG A 769 10.89 -66.09 -24.41
C ARG A 769 12.32 -66.53 -24.65
N SER A 770 12.67 -66.82 -25.90
CA SER A 770 14.02 -67.21 -26.28
C SER A 770 14.60 -66.34 -27.39
N ASP A 771 15.94 -66.28 -27.41
CA ASP A 771 16.73 -65.68 -28.50
C ASP A 771 16.60 -66.44 -29.83
N ASP A 772 15.88 -67.57 -29.88
CA ASP A 772 15.52 -68.27 -31.12
C ASP A 772 14.35 -67.61 -31.88
N ASN A 773 14.01 -66.37 -31.49
CA ASN A 773 12.90 -65.57 -31.96
C ASN A 773 11.52 -66.21 -31.70
N THR A 774 11.42 -67.11 -30.72
CA THR A 774 10.14 -67.75 -30.34
C THR A 774 9.75 -67.50 -28.89
N VAL A 775 8.43 -67.47 -28.66
CA VAL A 775 7.81 -67.55 -27.34
C VAL A 775 7.00 -68.83 -27.26
N ALA A 776 7.30 -69.69 -26.30
CA ALA A 776 6.50 -70.88 -26.03
C ALA A 776 5.51 -70.61 -24.88
N LEU A 777 4.23 -70.90 -25.11
CA LEU A 777 3.17 -70.83 -24.12
C LEU A 777 2.82 -72.25 -23.69
N VAL A 778 2.85 -72.53 -22.39
CA VAL A 778 2.80 -73.89 -21.84
C VAL A 778 1.85 -73.96 -20.66
N SER A 779 1.03 -75.02 -20.58
CA SER A 779 0.17 -75.29 -19.42
C SER A 779 0.98 -75.79 -18.22
N VAL A 780 0.77 -75.24 -17.02
CA VAL A 780 1.53 -75.59 -15.81
C VAL A 780 1.12 -76.97 -15.26
N SER A 781 -0.15 -77.37 -15.40
CA SER A 781 -0.66 -78.64 -14.84
C SER A 781 -0.23 -79.89 -15.62
N GLY A 782 0.04 -79.76 -16.92
CA GLY A 782 0.40 -80.87 -17.80
C GLY A 782 1.67 -80.65 -18.63
N GLY A 783 2.24 -79.44 -18.57
CA GLY A 783 3.46 -79.08 -19.29
C GLY A 783 3.37 -79.16 -20.82
N GLU A 784 2.15 -79.30 -21.35
CA GLU A 784 1.88 -79.31 -22.78
C GLU A 784 2.08 -77.91 -23.37
N GLU A 785 2.81 -77.84 -24.48
CA GLU A 785 2.98 -76.61 -25.26
C GLU A 785 1.66 -76.29 -25.96
N VAL A 786 1.03 -75.20 -25.53
CA VAL A 786 -0.24 -74.70 -26.05
C VAL A 786 -0.03 -73.95 -27.36
N ALA A 787 1.05 -73.16 -27.44
CA ALA A 787 1.42 -72.46 -28.66
C ALA A 787 2.91 -72.09 -28.70
N ARG A 788 3.40 -71.91 -29.94
CA ARG A 788 4.71 -71.32 -30.22
C ARG A 788 4.57 -70.14 -31.15
N ILE A 789 4.86 -68.97 -30.62
CA ILE A 789 4.74 -67.69 -31.30
C ILE A 789 6.09 -67.40 -31.93
N ARG A 790 6.13 -67.24 -33.26
CA ARG A 790 7.35 -66.96 -34.01
C ARG A 790 7.37 -65.50 -34.48
N HIS A 791 8.53 -64.88 -34.32
CA HIS A 791 8.87 -63.57 -34.86
C HIS A 791 10.05 -63.68 -35.83
N GLU A 792 10.21 -62.69 -36.71
CA GLU A 792 11.32 -62.63 -37.66
C GLU A 792 12.58 -62.01 -37.03
N GLY A 793 12.42 -61.36 -35.88
CA GLY A 793 13.51 -60.81 -35.07
C GLY A 793 13.39 -61.14 -33.58
N PRO A 794 14.37 -60.68 -32.76
CA PRO A 794 14.39 -60.96 -31.34
C PRO A 794 13.17 -60.39 -30.62
N VAL A 795 12.48 -61.26 -29.90
CA VAL A 795 11.38 -60.88 -29.00
C VAL A 795 11.97 -60.16 -27.79
N ARG A 796 11.43 -59.00 -27.44
CA ARG A 796 11.97 -58.12 -26.38
C ARG A 796 11.13 -58.04 -25.13
N GLU A 797 9.89 -58.48 -25.19
CA GLU A 797 8.98 -58.48 -24.05
C GLU A 797 7.83 -59.44 -24.31
N VAL A 798 7.34 -60.04 -23.22
CA VAL A 798 6.19 -60.94 -23.19
C VAL A 798 5.32 -60.56 -21.98
N VAL A 799 4.04 -60.30 -22.21
CA VAL A 799 3.11 -59.85 -21.16
C VAL A 799 1.76 -60.57 -21.28
N PHE A 800 1.23 -61.08 -20.17
CA PHE A 800 -0.12 -61.62 -20.10
C PHE A 800 -1.15 -60.50 -19.85
N SER A 801 -2.35 -60.66 -20.38
CA SER A 801 -3.49 -59.82 -20.01
C SER A 801 -3.84 -60.01 -18.52
N PRO A 802 -4.48 -59.03 -17.86
CA PRO A 802 -4.81 -59.10 -16.43
C PRO A 802 -5.70 -60.31 -16.04
N ASP A 803 -6.56 -60.76 -16.95
CA ASP A 803 -7.41 -61.94 -16.78
C ASP A 803 -6.69 -63.27 -17.11
N GLY A 804 -5.45 -63.20 -17.61
CA GLY A 804 -4.66 -64.35 -18.05
C GLY A 804 -5.15 -65.01 -19.34
N GLY A 805 -6.16 -64.44 -20.01
CA GLY A 805 -6.78 -65.01 -21.21
C GLY A 805 -5.98 -64.80 -22.50
N TYR A 806 -5.08 -63.80 -22.52
CA TYR A 806 -4.31 -63.42 -23.69
C TYR A 806 -2.84 -63.20 -23.35
N LEU A 807 -1.98 -63.37 -24.36
CA LEU A 807 -0.54 -63.12 -24.31
C LEU A 807 -0.19 -62.15 -25.43
N ALA A 808 0.53 -61.08 -25.10
CA ALA A 808 1.10 -60.18 -26.09
C ALA A 808 2.62 -60.24 -26.08
N THR A 809 3.20 -60.14 -27.27
CA THR A 809 4.64 -60.17 -27.49
C THR A 809 5.03 -58.99 -28.37
N ARG A 810 6.23 -58.44 -28.17
CA ARG A 810 6.84 -57.52 -29.15
C ARG A 810 8.21 -57.94 -29.58
N SER A 811 8.53 -57.63 -30.83
CA SER A 811 9.78 -57.97 -31.47
C SER A 811 10.46 -56.74 -32.08
N LYS A 812 11.78 -56.84 -32.22
CA LYS A 812 12.58 -55.86 -32.98
C LYS A 812 12.27 -55.83 -34.47
N ASP A 813 11.54 -56.82 -34.99
CA ASP A 813 11.09 -56.85 -36.39
C ASP A 813 9.96 -55.84 -36.71
N GLY A 814 9.55 -55.02 -35.73
CA GLY A 814 8.47 -54.05 -35.90
C GLY A 814 7.08 -54.66 -35.76
N THR A 815 6.96 -55.89 -35.27
CA THR A 815 5.68 -56.55 -35.03
C THR A 815 5.41 -56.80 -33.55
N ALA A 816 4.15 -56.67 -33.17
CA ALA A 816 3.60 -57.21 -31.92
C ALA A 816 2.55 -58.27 -32.25
N ALA A 817 2.60 -59.41 -31.56
CA ALA A 817 1.60 -60.47 -31.73
C ALA A 817 0.73 -60.57 -30.48
N LEU A 818 -0.57 -60.76 -30.70
CA LEU A 818 -1.58 -61.00 -29.67
C LEU A 818 -2.14 -62.41 -29.85
N VAL A 819 -2.07 -63.22 -28.80
CA VAL A 819 -2.34 -64.66 -28.85
C VAL A 819 -3.31 -65.06 -27.74
N SER A 820 -4.32 -65.87 -28.08
CA SER A 820 -5.26 -66.43 -27.10
C SER A 820 -4.61 -67.54 -26.29
N VAL A 821 -4.69 -67.48 -24.96
CA VAL A 821 -4.01 -68.44 -24.07
C VAL A 821 -4.70 -69.79 -24.05
N SER A 822 -6.04 -69.84 -24.17
CA SER A 822 -6.80 -71.09 -24.12
C SER A 822 -6.68 -71.94 -25.39
N GLY A 823 -6.36 -71.32 -26.53
CA GLY A 823 -6.30 -71.99 -27.84
C GLY A 823 -4.96 -71.89 -28.55
N GLY A 824 -4.06 -71.02 -28.09
CA GLY A 824 -2.76 -70.80 -28.74
C GLY A 824 -2.84 -70.08 -30.09
N GLU A 825 -4.01 -69.60 -30.48
CA GLU A 825 -4.26 -68.96 -31.76
C GLU A 825 -3.79 -67.49 -31.75
N GLU A 826 -3.09 -67.09 -32.81
CA GLU A 826 -2.74 -65.69 -33.04
C GLU A 826 -3.98 -64.90 -33.46
N VAL A 827 -4.44 -64.03 -32.58
CA VAL A 827 -5.65 -63.21 -32.75
C VAL A 827 -5.35 -62.00 -33.63
N ALA A 828 -4.18 -61.38 -33.46
CA ALA A 828 -3.72 -60.28 -34.29
C ALA A 828 -2.20 -60.18 -34.35
N ARG A 829 -1.73 -59.63 -35.47
CA ARG A 829 -0.34 -59.18 -35.64
C ARG A 829 -0.32 -57.71 -36.03
N ILE A 830 0.13 -56.89 -35.10
CA ILE A 830 0.21 -55.44 -35.22
C ILE A 830 1.54 -55.12 -35.88
N ARG A 831 1.49 -54.50 -37.07
CA ARG A 831 2.67 -54.11 -37.82
C ARG A 831 2.93 -52.61 -37.67
N HIS A 832 4.19 -52.29 -37.42
CA HIS A 832 4.76 -50.96 -37.40
C HIS A 832 5.91 -50.88 -38.41
N GLU A 833 6.17 -49.69 -38.95
CA GLU A 833 7.29 -49.45 -39.89
C GLU A 833 8.64 -49.31 -39.16
N GLY A 834 8.62 -49.35 -37.83
CA GLY A 834 9.76 -49.22 -36.94
C GLY A 834 9.66 -50.15 -35.74
N GLU A 835 10.72 -50.18 -34.92
CA GLU A 835 10.80 -51.03 -33.72
C GLU A 835 9.66 -50.73 -32.74
N VAL A 836 8.91 -51.76 -32.37
CA VAL A 836 7.91 -51.70 -31.28
C VAL A 836 8.65 -51.67 -29.95
N ARG A 837 8.44 -50.58 -29.21
CA ARG A 837 9.19 -50.24 -27.99
C ARG A 837 8.52 -50.72 -26.71
N GLU A 838 7.22 -50.93 -26.75
CA GLU A 838 6.43 -51.36 -25.59
C GLU A 838 5.05 -51.86 -26.07
N VAL A 839 4.49 -52.78 -25.28
CA VAL A 839 3.14 -53.33 -25.46
C VAL A 839 2.47 -53.40 -24.10
N VAL A 840 1.27 -52.82 -23.98
CA VAL A 840 0.54 -52.72 -22.73
C VAL A 840 -0.92 -53.10 -22.91
N PHE A 841 -1.46 -53.91 -21.99
CA PHE A 841 -2.89 -54.22 -21.93
C PHE A 841 -3.64 -53.16 -21.12
N SER A 842 -4.89 -52.88 -21.49
CA SER A 842 -5.81 -52.13 -20.64
C SER A 842 -6.08 -52.88 -19.33
N PRO A 843 -6.42 -52.19 -18.22
CA PRO A 843 -6.67 -52.84 -16.93
C PRO A 843 -7.79 -53.89 -16.94
N ASP A 844 -8.74 -53.75 -17.86
CA ASP A 844 -9.83 -54.71 -18.08
C ASP A 844 -9.49 -55.82 -19.08
N GLY A 845 -8.28 -55.81 -19.66
CA GLY A 845 -7.78 -56.79 -20.63
C GLY A 845 -8.42 -56.72 -22.02
N ARG A 846 -9.32 -55.77 -22.28
CA ARG A 846 -10.09 -55.71 -23.55
C ARG A 846 -9.35 -55.03 -24.70
N TYR A 847 -8.33 -54.25 -24.41
CA TYR A 847 -7.56 -53.51 -25.41
C TYR A 847 -6.06 -53.69 -25.20
N LEU A 848 -5.33 -53.59 -26.31
CA LEU A 848 -3.88 -53.62 -26.35
C LEU A 848 -3.38 -52.34 -27.03
N ALA A 849 -2.42 -51.67 -26.41
CA ALA A 849 -1.73 -50.54 -27.03
C ALA A 849 -0.27 -50.89 -27.29
N THR A 850 0.24 -50.39 -28.41
CA THR A 850 1.64 -50.51 -28.81
C THR A 850 2.19 -49.13 -29.12
N ARG A 851 3.47 -48.90 -28.82
CA ARG A 851 4.20 -47.70 -29.29
C ARG A 851 5.43 -48.08 -30.09
N SER A 852 5.74 -47.25 -31.08
CA SER A 852 6.80 -47.52 -32.04
C SER A 852 7.66 -46.29 -32.34
N ARG A 853 8.86 -46.57 -32.84
CA ARG A 853 9.76 -45.56 -33.42
C ARG A 853 9.32 -45.03 -34.78
N ASP A 854 8.25 -45.56 -35.37
CA ASP A 854 7.64 -45.06 -36.61
C ASP A 854 6.71 -43.85 -36.40
N ASN A 855 6.80 -43.22 -35.23
CA ASN A 855 5.99 -42.08 -34.81
C ASN A 855 4.50 -42.41 -34.63
N THR A 856 4.16 -43.70 -34.51
CA THR A 856 2.78 -44.14 -34.28
C THR A 856 2.63 -44.98 -33.02
N ALA A 857 1.44 -44.88 -32.42
CA ALA A 857 0.94 -45.85 -31.46
C ALA A 857 -0.33 -46.50 -32.01
N ALA A 858 -0.47 -47.81 -31.88
CA ALA A 858 -1.68 -48.52 -32.32
C ALA A 858 -2.48 -48.98 -31.09
N LEU A 859 -3.80 -48.81 -31.17
CA LEU A 859 -4.77 -49.31 -30.19
C LEU A 859 -5.59 -50.40 -30.86
N VAL A 860 -5.63 -51.58 -30.27
CA VAL A 860 -6.22 -52.79 -30.85
C VAL A 860 -7.19 -53.41 -29.87
N ALA A 861 -8.38 -53.78 -30.35
CA ALA A 861 -9.34 -54.54 -29.58
C ALA A 861 -8.85 -55.99 -29.46
N VAL A 862 -8.72 -56.48 -28.23
CA VAL A 862 -8.20 -57.83 -27.95
C VAL A 862 -9.17 -58.89 -28.47
N SER A 863 -10.48 -58.63 -28.35
CA SER A 863 -11.51 -59.44 -29.00
C SER A 863 -11.51 -59.20 -30.51
N GLY A 864 -10.99 -60.15 -31.28
CA GLY A 864 -11.01 -60.12 -32.75
C GLY A 864 -9.78 -59.46 -33.41
N GLY A 865 -8.95 -58.76 -32.63
CA GLY A 865 -7.66 -58.27 -33.14
C GLY A 865 -7.75 -57.05 -34.06
N GLU A 866 -8.87 -56.34 -34.05
CA GLU A 866 -9.12 -55.19 -34.91
C GLU A 866 -8.40 -53.94 -34.39
N GLU A 867 -7.71 -53.22 -35.28
CA GLU A 867 -7.11 -51.93 -34.96
C GLU A 867 -8.20 -50.86 -34.82
N VAL A 868 -8.40 -50.40 -33.59
CA VAL A 868 -9.40 -49.39 -33.22
C VAL A 868 -8.92 -48.00 -33.61
N ALA A 869 -7.64 -47.72 -33.40
CA ALA A 869 -7.06 -46.42 -33.68
C ALA A 869 -5.56 -46.49 -33.94
N ARG A 870 -5.06 -45.57 -34.78
CA ARG A 870 -3.62 -45.31 -34.94
C ARG A 870 -3.32 -43.86 -34.68
N ILE A 871 -2.63 -43.61 -33.56
CA ILE A 871 -2.29 -42.29 -33.07
C ILE A 871 -0.99 -41.89 -33.74
N ARG A 872 -1.01 -40.78 -34.47
CA ARG A 872 0.16 -40.26 -35.20
C ARG A 872 0.77 -39.08 -34.47
N HIS A 873 2.08 -39.10 -34.36
CA HIS A 873 2.92 -38.02 -33.87
C HIS A 873 3.92 -37.57 -34.96
N GLY A 874 4.49 -36.38 -34.80
CA GLY A 874 5.56 -35.86 -35.64
C GLY A 874 6.94 -36.46 -35.36
N GLY A 875 7.07 -37.25 -34.28
CA GLY A 875 8.30 -37.88 -33.81
C GLY A 875 8.01 -39.19 -33.08
N PRO A 876 9.05 -39.94 -32.67
CA PRO A 876 8.88 -41.23 -32.01
C PRO A 876 8.00 -41.17 -30.77
N VAL A 877 7.16 -42.19 -30.56
CA VAL A 877 6.34 -42.30 -29.35
C VAL A 877 7.21 -42.83 -28.20
N LEU A 878 7.42 -41.97 -27.20
CA LEU A 878 8.30 -42.18 -26.06
C LEU A 878 7.62 -42.83 -24.87
N ASP A 879 6.29 -42.80 -24.81
CA ASP A 879 5.53 -43.44 -23.73
C ASP A 879 4.07 -43.72 -24.14
N VAL A 880 3.45 -44.75 -23.53
CA VAL A 880 2.06 -45.15 -23.77
C VAL A 880 1.44 -45.76 -22.51
N VAL A 881 0.29 -45.23 -22.07
CA VAL A 881 -0.36 -45.66 -20.83
C VAL A 881 -1.89 -45.64 -20.93
N PHE A 882 -2.55 -46.63 -20.33
CA PHE A 882 -4.01 -46.65 -20.18
C PHE A 882 -4.44 -45.99 -18.87
N SER A 883 -5.61 -45.34 -18.87
CA SER A 883 -6.25 -44.91 -17.63
C SER A 883 -6.65 -46.12 -16.77
N PRO A 884 -6.70 -46.00 -15.43
CA PRO A 884 -7.05 -47.12 -14.53
C PRO A 884 -8.42 -47.75 -14.79
N ASP A 885 -9.36 -46.99 -15.36
CA ASP A 885 -10.68 -47.45 -15.77
C ASP A 885 -10.73 -48.02 -17.21
N GLY A 886 -9.61 -48.01 -17.93
CA GLY A 886 -9.46 -48.51 -19.29
C GLY A 886 -10.16 -47.68 -20.38
N ARG A 887 -10.71 -46.51 -20.06
CA ARG A 887 -11.49 -45.70 -21.02
C ARG A 887 -10.65 -44.79 -21.90
N TYR A 888 -9.44 -44.43 -21.46
CA TYR A 888 -8.56 -43.50 -22.15
C TYR A 888 -7.16 -44.09 -22.33
N LEU A 889 -6.50 -43.67 -23.41
CA LEU A 889 -5.09 -43.95 -23.69
C LEU A 889 -4.35 -42.62 -23.82
N ALA A 890 -3.20 -42.51 -23.18
CA ALA A 890 -2.30 -41.36 -23.35
C ALA A 890 -0.99 -41.80 -24.00
N THR A 891 -0.47 -40.97 -24.89
CA THR A 891 0.83 -41.17 -25.56
C THR A 891 1.69 -39.93 -25.40
N GLY A 892 2.97 -40.11 -25.09
CA GLY A 892 4.00 -39.06 -25.07
C GLY A 892 4.97 -39.21 -26.24
N SER A 893 5.44 -38.11 -26.82
CA SER A 893 6.25 -38.14 -28.04
C SER A 893 7.38 -37.11 -28.03
N ASP A 894 8.43 -37.44 -28.80
CA ASP A 894 9.61 -36.63 -29.12
C ASP A 894 9.27 -35.37 -29.93
N ASP A 895 8.06 -35.27 -30.50
CA ASP A 895 7.59 -34.04 -31.16
C ASP A 895 7.12 -32.93 -30.19
N GLY A 896 7.33 -33.15 -28.88
CA GLY A 896 6.87 -32.27 -27.82
C GLY A 896 5.35 -32.27 -27.63
N THR A 897 4.64 -33.31 -28.08
CA THR A 897 3.20 -33.46 -27.86
C THR A 897 2.84 -34.73 -27.10
N ALA A 898 1.85 -34.62 -26.22
CA ALA A 898 1.14 -35.77 -25.69
C ALA A 898 -0.28 -35.80 -26.25
N ALA A 899 -0.76 -36.98 -26.66
CA ALA A 899 -2.14 -37.15 -27.11
C ALA A 899 -2.94 -37.96 -26.09
N LEU A 900 -4.16 -37.51 -25.79
CA LEU A 900 -5.14 -38.22 -24.97
C LEU A 900 -6.27 -38.68 -25.87
N VAL A 901 -6.53 -39.99 -25.92
CA VAL A 901 -7.43 -40.63 -26.88
C VAL A 901 -8.47 -41.49 -26.16
N SER A 902 -9.72 -41.43 -26.63
CA SER A 902 -10.80 -42.29 -26.15
C SER A 902 -10.66 -43.71 -26.71
N VAL A 903 -10.66 -44.71 -25.84
CA VAL A 903 -10.43 -46.11 -26.23
C VAL A 903 -11.60 -46.69 -27.03
N SER A 904 -12.84 -46.27 -26.75
CA SER A 904 -14.03 -46.83 -27.40
C SER A 904 -14.24 -46.37 -28.85
N GLY A 905 -13.53 -45.34 -29.31
CA GLY A 905 -13.71 -44.77 -30.65
C GLY A 905 -12.44 -44.28 -31.34
N GLY A 906 -11.28 -44.32 -30.67
CA GLY A 906 -10.02 -43.84 -31.23
C GLY A 906 -9.95 -42.32 -31.43
N GLU A 907 -10.93 -41.58 -30.91
CA GLU A 907 -11.00 -40.14 -31.05
C GLU A 907 -10.02 -39.44 -30.11
N GLU A 908 -9.25 -38.49 -30.65
CA GLU A 908 -8.36 -37.64 -29.88
C GLU A 908 -9.20 -36.65 -29.05
N VAL A 909 -9.17 -36.82 -27.73
CA VAL A 909 -9.85 -35.97 -26.76
C VAL A 909 -9.07 -34.68 -26.55
N ALA A 910 -7.74 -34.77 -26.49
CA ALA A 910 -6.87 -33.62 -26.24
C ALA A 910 -5.46 -33.84 -26.79
N ARG A 911 -4.80 -32.74 -27.14
CA ARG A 911 -3.36 -32.72 -27.45
C ARG A 911 -2.65 -31.68 -26.61
N ILE A 912 -1.79 -32.15 -25.73
CA ILE A 912 -1.01 -31.33 -24.82
C ILE A 912 0.30 -30.98 -25.52
N ARG A 913 0.62 -29.68 -25.58
CA ARG A 913 1.84 -29.18 -26.20
C ARG A 913 2.87 -28.80 -25.14
N HIS A 914 4.10 -29.22 -25.40
CA HIS A 914 5.33 -28.85 -24.73
C HIS A 914 6.30 -28.25 -25.75
N GLY A 915 7.34 -27.57 -25.25
CA GLY A 915 8.39 -26.95 -26.07
C GLY A 915 9.50 -27.90 -26.51
N ASP A 916 9.50 -29.15 -26.02
CA ASP A 916 10.52 -30.18 -26.20
C ASP A 916 9.91 -31.56 -25.86
N ASP A 917 10.67 -32.65 -26.04
CA ASP A 917 10.23 -34.05 -25.92
C ASP A 917 9.35 -34.29 -24.67
N VAL A 918 8.23 -35.01 -24.84
CA VAL A 918 7.42 -35.51 -23.72
C VAL A 918 7.87 -36.91 -23.37
N GLU A 919 8.58 -37.03 -22.26
CA GLU A 919 9.27 -38.26 -21.85
C GLU A 919 8.36 -39.24 -21.11
N GLU A 920 7.41 -38.72 -20.34
CA GLU A 920 6.54 -39.55 -19.52
C GLU A 920 5.12 -38.98 -19.48
N VAL A 921 4.15 -39.90 -19.50
CA VAL A 921 2.73 -39.64 -19.31
C VAL A 921 2.18 -40.59 -18.26
N VAL A 922 1.43 -40.06 -17.28
CA VAL A 922 0.88 -40.88 -16.20
C VAL A 922 -0.52 -40.45 -15.83
N PHE A 923 -1.43 -41.42 -15.60
CA PHE A 923 -2.76 -41.14 -15.08
C PHE A 923 -2.78 -41.16 -13.55
N SER A 924 -3.63 -40.34 -12.94
CA SER A 924 -3.95 -40.47 -11.52
C SER A 924 -4.65 -41.79 -11.24
N PRO A 925 -4.51 -42.39 -10.03
CA PRO A 925 -5.13 -43.68 -9.70
C PRO A 925 -6.66 -43.71 -9.83
N ASP A 926 -7.30 -42.55 -9.72
CA ASP A 926 -8.74 -42.38 -9.90
C ASP A 926 -9.17 -42.08 -11.35
N GLY A 927 -8.20 -42.00 -12.28
CA GLY A 927 -8.41 -41.75 -13.71
C GLY A 927 -8.88 -40.33 -14.07
N ARG A 928 -8.91 -39.39 -13.12
CA ARG A 928 -9.44 -38.04 -13.36
C ARG A 928 -8.44 -37.08 -13.99
N TYR A 929 -7.14 -37.30 -13.76
CA TYR A 929 -6.07 -36.43 -14.22
C TYR A 929 -5.03 -37.21 -15.01
N LEU A 930 -4.45 -36.54 -16.01
CA LEU A 930 -3.26 -36.95 -16.73
C LEU A 930 -2.14 -35.96 -16.39
N ALA A 931 -0.95 -36.45 -16.05
CA ALA A 931 0.23 -35.63 -15.90
C ALA A 931 1.27 -35.99 -16.96
N THR A 932 1.95 -34.98 -17.49
CA THR A 932 2.98 -35.12 -18.53
C THR A 932 4.26 -34.45 -18.08
N GLY A 933 5.41 -35.08 -18.33
CA GLY A 933 6.75 -34.54 -18.05
C GLY A 933 7.53 -34.29 -19.34
N SER A 934 8.12 -33.11 -19.48
CA SER A 934 8.86 -32.73 -20.70
C SER A 934 10.28 -32.24 -20.42
N ARG A 935 11.14 -32.44 -21.43
CA ARG A 935 12.49 -31.87 -21.49
C ARG A 935 12.52 -30.34 -21.53
N ASP A 936 11.41 -29.68 -21.84
CA ASP A 936 11.27 -28.22 -21.83
C ASP A 936 11.33 -27.61 -20.41
N GLY A 937 11.42 -28.48 -19.40
CA GLY A 937 11.43 -28.12 -17.99
C GLY A 937 10.05 -27.83 -17.43
N THR A 938 8.99 -28.29 -18.09
CA THR A 938 7.62 -28.16 -17.61
C THR A 938 6.95 -29.52 -17.45
N ALA A 939 6.11 -29.60 -16.41
CA ALA A 939 5.14 -30.68 -16.25
C ALA A 939 3.73 -30.10 -16.37
N ALA A 940 2.86 -30.72 -17.17
CA ALA A 940 1.47 -30.30 -17.29
C ALA A 940 0.56 -31.29 -16.56
N LEU A 941 -0.47 -30.76 -15.89
CA LEU A 941 -1.54 -31.53 -15.27
C LEU A 941 -2.84 -31.19 -15.99
N VAL A 942 -3.51 -32.20 -16.51
CA VAL A 942 -4.64 -32.06 -17.44
C VAL A 942 -5.82 -32.86 -16.90
N ALA A 943 -7.01 -32.27 -16.91
CA ALA A 943 -8.24 -32.98 -16.60
C ALA A 943 -8.62 -33.89 -17.77
N VAL A 944 -8.78 -35.19 -17.50
CA VAL A 944 -9.12 -36.18 -18.54
C VAL A 944 -10.49 -35.89 -19.16
N SER A 945 -11.43 -35.42 -18.33
CA SER A 945 -12.73 -34.92 -18.79
C SER A 945 -12.55 -33.57 -19.50
N GLY A 946 -12.50 -33.58 -20.83
CA GLY A 946 -12.47 -32.37 -21.66
C GLY A 946 -11.08 -31.89 -22.07
N GLY A 947 -9.99 -32.48 -21.55
CA GLY A 947 -8.64 -32.17 -22.01
C GLY A 947 -8.10 -30.81 -21.55
N GLU A 948 -8.72 -30.21 -20.54
CA GLU A 948 -8.34 -28.89 -20.06
C GLU A 948 -7.08 -28.96 -19.19
N GLU A 949 -6.11 -28.08 -19.47
CA GLU A 949 -4.91 -27.93 -18.65
C GLU A 949 -5.27 -27.28 -17.31
N VAL A 950 -5.12 -28.02 -16.22
CA VAL A 950 -5.42 -27.60 -14.85
C VAL A 950 -4.26 -26.79 -14.28
N ALA A 951 -3.03 -27.22 -14.55
CA ALA A 951 -1.83 -26.56 -14.07
C ALA A 951 -0.60 -26.86 -14.93
N ARG A 952 0.35 -25.93 -14.95
CA ARG A 952 1.69 -26.13 -15.53
C ARG A 952 2.76 -25.77 -14.51
N ILE A 953 3.59 -26.75 -14.17
CA ILE A 953 4.64 -26.65 -13.17
C ILE A 953 5.97 -26.47 -13.89
N ARG A 954 6.68 -25.38 -13.59
CA ARG A 954 7.97 -25.04 -14.22
C ARG A 954 9.14 -25.39 -13.30
N HIS A 955 10.07 -26.17 -13.82
CA HIS A 955 11.36 -26.56 -13.22
C HIS A 955 12.52 -25.78 -13.84
N GLY A 956 13.67 -25.77 -13.15
CA GLY A 956 14.92 -25.20 -13.65
C GLY A 956 15.66 -26.05 -14.69
N GLY A 957 15.14 -27.23 -15.04
CA GLY A 957 15.69 -28.15 -16.05
C GLY A 957 14.69 -29.25 -16.44
N PRO A 958 15.07 -30.18 -17.34
CA PRO A 958 14.20 -31.24 -17.87
C PRO A 958 13.46 -32.01 -16.78
N VAL A 959 12.16 -32.22 -16.97
CA VAL A 959 11.33 -33.08 -16.11
C VAL A 959 11.39 -34.49 -16.66
N TRP A 960 12.04 -35.38 -15.92
CA TRP A 960 12.26 -36.77 -16.34
C TRP A 960 11.23 -37.73 -15.77
N GLU A 961 10.67 -37.40 -14.60
CA GLU A 961 9.79 -38.31 -13.89
C GLU A 961 8.60 -37.56 -13.28
N VAL A 962 7.41 -38.14 -13.43
CA VAL A 962 6.13 -37.63 -12.94
C VAL A 962 5.34 -38.79 -12.35
N VAL A 963 4.97 -38.68 -11.07
CA VAL A 963 4.29 -39.79 -10.37
C VAL A 963 3.15 -39.26 -9.50
N PHE A 964 2.01 -39.94 -9.53
CA PHE A 964 0.94 -39.74 -8.57
C PHE A 964 1.16 -40.59 -7.32
N SER A 965 0.79 -40.08 -6.15
CA SER A 965 0.71 -40.92 -4.96
C SER A 965 -0.36 -42.00 -5.14
N PRO A 966 -0.20 -43.21 -4.56
CA PRO A 966 -1.17 -44.30 -4.73
C PRO A 966 -2.61 -43.95 -4.31
N ASP A 967 -2.77 -42.98 -3.41
CA ASP A 967 -4.06 -42.47 -2.94
C ASP A 967 -4.61 -41.30 -3.77
N GLY A 968 -3.91 -40.87 -4.83
CA GLY A 968 -4.29 -39.78 -5.72
C GLY A 968 -4.26 -38.38 -5.08
N ARG A 969 -3.70 -38.23 -3.86
CA ARG A 969 -3.68 -36.93 -3.16
C ARG A 969 -2.57 -36.00 -3.61
N TYR A 970 -1.47 -36.54 -4.12
CA TYR A 970 -0.29 -35.77 -4.49
C TYR A 970 0.21 -36.16 -5.90
N LEU A 971 0.75 -35.17 -6.59
CA LEU A 971 1.57 -35.32 -7.77
C LEU A 971 3.01 -34.93 -7.41
N VAL A 972 3.97 -35.77 -7.76
CA VAL A 972 5.40 -35.48 -7.66
C VAL A 972 5.94 -35.32 -9.07
N THR A 973 6.66 -34.23 -9.30
CA THR A 973 7.40 -34.00 -10.55
C THR A 973 8.86 -33.82 -10.21
N ALA A 974 9.76 -34.53 -10.90
CA ALA A 974 11.18 -34.50 -10.65
C ALA A 974 11.96 -34.02 -11.88
N SER A 975 12.80 -33.01 -11.67
CA SER A 975 13.85 -32.60 -12.59
C SER A 975 15.23 -32.94 -11.99
N GLY A 976 16.29 -32.82 -12.78
CA GLY A 976 17.64 -33.24 -12.37
C GLY A 976 18.13 -32.61 -11.05
N THR A 977 17.60 -31.44 -10.64
CA THR A 977 17.98 -30.77 -9.38
C THR A 977 16.82 -30.45 -8.45
N GLU A 978 15.57 -30.57 -8.90
CA GLU A 978 14.39 -30.11 -8.16
C GLU A 978 13.30 -31.17 -8.14
N VAL A 979 12.59 -31.29 -7.01
CA VAL A 979 11.40 -32.14 -6.90
C VAL A 979 10.28 -31.28 -6.35
N PHE A 980 9.18 -31.16 -7.08
CA PHE A 980 7.98 -30.48 -6.62
C PHE A 980 6.92 -31.50 -6.19
N LEU A 981 6.37 -31.27 -5.01
CA LEU A 981 5.24 -31.99 -4.45
C LEU A 981 4.00 -31.11 -4.57
N PHE A 982 3.06 -31.51 -5.41
CA PHE A 982 1.84 -30.78 -5.71
C PHE A 982 0.61 -31.49 -5.11
N PRO A 983 -0.09 -30.89 -4.13
CA PRO A 983 -1.32 -31.46 -3.59
C PRO A 983 -2.48 -31.28 -4.59
N LEU A 984 -3.21 -32.36 -4.86
CA LEU A 984 -4.35 -32.39 -5.78
C LEU A 984 -5.69 -32.23 -5.05
N ASN A 985 -5.73 -32.57 -3.75
CA ASN A 985 -6.92 -32.41 -2.95
C ASN A 985 -7.14 -30.94 -2.56
N ARG A 986 -8.26 -30.36 -3.02
CA ARG A 986 -8.71 -29.01 -2.69
C ARG A 986 -8.80 -28.76 -1.19
N GLU A 987 -9.32 -29.70 -0.41
CA GLU A 987 -9.47 -29.53 1.05
C GLU A 987 -8.10 -29.47 1.76
N GLU A 988 -7.12 -30.22 1.26
CA GLU A 988 -5.77 -30.24 1.82
C GLU A 988 -4.98 -28.98 1.43
N LEU A 989 -5.22 -28.46 0.22
CA LEU A 989 -4.80 -27.14 -0.23
C LEU A 989 -5.38 -26.03 0.66
N PHE A 990 -6.69 -26.08 0.91
CA PHE A 990 -7.36 -25.15 1.81
C PHE A 990 -6.87 -25.29 3.25
N ALA A 991 -6.65 -26.50 3.76
CA ALA A 991 -6.11 -26.71 5.10
C ALA A 991 -4.68 -26.16 5.28
N ARG A 992 -3.89 -26.06 4.20
CA ARG A 992 -2.56 -25.42 4.22
C ARG A 992 -2.59 -23.91 4.01
N VAL A 993 -3.56 -23.41 3.25
CA VAL A 993 -3.67 -22.00 2.87
C VAL A 993 -4.52 -21.22 3.86
N CYS A 994 -5.69 -21.73 4.25
CA CYS A 994 -6.63 -21.06 5.16
C CYS A 994 -6.01 -20.63 6.51
N PRO A 995 -5.14 -21.41 7.19
CA PRO A 995 -4.50 -20.94 8.42
C PRO A 995 -3.50 -19.78 8.21
N ARG A 996 -3.11 -19.51 6.95
CA ARG A 996 -2.22 -18.40 6.58
C ARG A 996 -3.00 -17.18 6.08
N LEU A 997 -4.31 -17.31 5.90
CA LEU A 997 -5.21 -16.23 5.55
C LEU A 997 -5.81 -15.64 6.83
N LEU A 998 -6.11 -14.34 6.82
CA LEU A 998 -6.54 -13.61 8.01
C LEU A 998 -8.08 -13.46 8.10
N ARG A 999 -8.81 -13.51 6.98
CA ARG A 999 -10.28 -13.40 6.93
C ARG A 999 -10.87 -14.07 5.69
N ASN A 1000 -12.18 -14.30 5.69
CA ASN A 1000 -12.95 -14.63 4.49
C ASN A 1000 -13.24 -13.40 3.63
N LEU A 1001 -13.65 -13.62 2.37
CA LEU A 1001 -14.21 -12.57 1.50
C LEU A 1001 -15.44 -11.96 2.18
N THR A 1002 -15.64 -10.64 2.04
CA THR A 1002 -16.89 -10.00 2.52
C THR A 1002 -18.06 -10.32 1.59
N PRO A 1003 -19.33 -10.17 2.05
CA PRO A 1003 -20.50 -10.31 1.18
C PRO A 1003 -20.46 -9.39 -0.05
N GLU A 1004 -19.87 -8.21 0.06
CA GLU A 1004 -19.71 -7.23 -1.02
C GLU A 1004 -18.61 -7.65 -2.02
N GLU A 1005 -17.46 -8.14 -1.52
CA GLU A 1005 -16.38 -8.71 -2.33
C GLU A 1005 -16.87 -9.97 -3.08
N TRP A 1006 -17.66 -10.81 -2.40
CA TRP A 1006 -18.28 -12.01 -2.99
C TRP A 1006 -19.21 -11.64 -4.15
N LYS A 1007 -20.10 -10.66 -3.95
CA LYS A 1007 -20.99 -10.16 -5.01
C LYS A 1007 -20.22 -9.53 -6.16
N ARG A 1008 -19.08 -8.88 -5.89
CA ARG A 1008 -18.25 -8.21 -6.90
C ARG A 1008 -17.42 -9.18 -7.75
N TYR A 1009 -16.81 -10.19 -7.13
CA TYR A 1009 -15.85 -11.08 -7.79
C TYR A 1009 -16.40 -12.44 -8.19
N ILE A 1010 -17.42 -12.94 -7.48
CA ILE A 1010 -18.07 -14.22 -7.77
C ILE A 1010 -19.44 -14.01 -8.43
N GLY A 1011 -20.13 -12.92 -8.08
CA GLY A 1011 -21.37 -12.49 -8.70
C GLY A 1011 -22.55 -12.49 -7.72
N PRO A 1012 -23.59 -11.69 -7.98
CA PRO A 1012 -24.71 -11.52 -7.04
C PRO A 1012 -25.65 -12.74 -6.95
N ASP A 1013 -25.64 -13.61 -7.95
CA ASP A 1013 -26.55 -14.76 -8.07
C ASP A 1013 -26.07 -16.00 -7.30
N ILE A 1014 -24.83 -15.98 -6.78
CA ILE A 1014 -24.23 -17.09 -6.04
C ILE A 1014 -24.27 -16.75 -4.54
N PRO A 1015 -25.00 -17.52 -3.70
CA PRO A 1015 -25.15 -17.22 -2.29
C PRO A 1015 -23.79 -17.22 -1.57
N TYR A 1016 -23.62 -16.26 -0.66
CA TYR A 1016 -22.39 -16.09 0.11
C TYR A 1016 -22.04 -17.34 0.91
N CYS A 1017 -20.81 -17.85 0.74
CA CYS A 1017 -20.30 -18.99 1.48
C CYS A 1017 -18.86 -18.69 1.94
N PRO A 1018 -18.51 -18.83 3.23
CA PRO A 1018 -17.14 -18.57 3.69
C PRO A 1018 -16.13 -19.53 3.04
N THR A 1019 -15.12 -18.97 2.36
CA THR A 1019 -14.08 -19.72 1.62
C THR A 1019 -13.24 -20.63 2.54
N CYS A 1020 -13.01 -20.20 3.77
CA CYS A 1020 -12.28 -20.91 4.82
C CYS A 1020 -13.19 -21.04 6.06
N PRO A 1021 -13.65 -22.25 6.43
CA PRO A 1021 -14.64 -22.46 7.49
C PRO A 1021 -14.20 -21.98 8.89
N ASN A 1022 -12.89 -21.97 9.15
CA ASN A 1022 -12.31 -21.65 10.46
C ASN A 1022 -11.95 -20.17 10.63
N LEU A 1023 -12.17 -19.33 9.61
CA LEU A 1023 -11.95 -17.88 9.69
C LEU A 1023 -13.28 -17.16 9.87
N PRO A 1024 -13.35 -16.09 10.67
CA PRO A 1024 -14.57 -15.35 10.85
C PRO A 1024 -15.05 -14.79 9.50
N ALA A 1025 -16.34 -14.97 9.20
CA ALA A 1025 -16.99 -14.17 8.17
C ALA A 1025 -17.04 -12.73 8.71
N PRO A 1026 -16.50 -11.74 7.98
CA PRO A 1026 -16.58 -10.36 8.44
C PRO A 1026 -18.07 -10.00 8.62
N GLU A 1027 -18.46 -9.65 9.85
CA GLU A 1027 -19.82 -9.19 10.14
C GLU A 1027 -20.10 -7.93 9.33
N LYS A 1028 -21.34 -7.84 8.83
CA LYS A 1028 -21.82 -6.63 8.16
C LYS A 1028 -21.77 -5.47 9.15
N GLU A 1029 -20.92 -4.49 8.87
CA GLU A 1029 -21.17 -3.10 9.30
C GLU A 1029 -22.16 -2.44 8.34
#